data_AF-A0A842Q2W2-F1
#
_entry.id   AF-A0A842Q2W2-F1
#
_cell.length_a   1.000
_cell.length_b   1.000
_cell.length_c   1.000
_cell.angle_alpha   90.00
_cell.angle_beta   90.00
_cell.angle_gamma   90.00
#
_symmetry.space_group_name_H-M   'P 1'
#
loop_
_entity.id
_entity.type
_entity.pdbx_description
1 polymer ?
#
loop_
_entity_poly.entity_id
_entity_poly.type
_entity_poly.pdbx_seq_one_letter_code
_entity_poly.pdbx_strand_id
1 'polypeptide(L)'
;MTLSAFTHLWNPIGFPPGPSNDESIYIRRAMHVLVGQGPQESYLYDHPYFGQLFVAAVFTMIGYPNSLHPSPNGDVHSIEMLYMVPRVLMGIISIVDTFLIYKIAEHRYNRNIAFIASTLFAVMPITWLTRWMMLESLLLPFLLSSILFAVYSLVKNSPSSLPTPSLANYNKNKRNNKRRILLVLLSGIFLGLAIFTKIPAFTMIPLVGFLIYINSNRDLKILGLWFIPVILIPLIWPAYSMSVGQFNLWLDGVYGQTHRGKQTLFYSINIDFKIDSVLFILGMAGLVFAAIKRDFFLLLWVIPFLVFLYLIGFVSHWHLIPLIPPFCVAAARLIVDLSNRISNKKIVQQILLFAIILGVGIFGLVNTTILITSSNNSSYFQAAAFVAQYLANNNNNNNKDAENNYHKITVIANPFYLWIPEYVFHLDHDYIGYYDSTPISTRKVLLVFDDGLIERLKHHQAASQFEKIQRNSNLYSSSKIATFETNSHDYNRVSAYLYESIASTITTNFKTYLNSTYDIKIQYPSNWEIDTYQGSEGEDIVYAVDFDSPYENDSDRFPDSVSIEIEKLSTKNMELDKYAESIINYYRESFPSFNLIESNTNSTLAGYPAYGLTYTTVYSRFGENDINIKAREIGAIVGDKAYYITYYAEATKYHKYLPIIQKMIDSFKIPK
;
A
#
# COMPACT_ATOMS: atom_id res chain seq x y z
N MET A 1 -7.00 -13.62 32.06
CA MET A 1 -8.13 -13.04 31.30
C MET A 1 -8.40 -11.61 31.67
N THR A 2 -8.87 -11.29 32.88
CA THR A 2 -9.15 -9.90 33.29
C THR A 2 -7.98 -8.94 33.03
N LEU A 3 -6.76 -9.36 33.37
CA LEU A 3 -5.54 -8.58 33.14
C LEU A 3 -5.28 -8.33 31.64
N SER A 4 -5.45 -9.36 30.81
CA SER A 4 -5.31 -9.26 29.35
C SER A 4 -6.41 -8.37 28.75
N ALA A 5 -7.65 -8.49 29.23
CA ALA A 5 -8.74 -7.63 28.80
C ALA A 5 -8.47 -6.16 29.12
N PHE A 6 -7.96 -5.85 30.31
CA PHE A 6 -7.52 -4.50 30.66
C PHE A 6 -6.45 -3.98 29.70
N THR A 7 -5.38 -4.76 29.47
CA THR A 7 -4.27 -4.37 28.60
C THR A 7 -4.67 -4.17 27.14
N HIS A 8 -5.47 -5.08 26.58
CA HIS A 8 -5.72 -5.14 25.14
C HIS A 8 -7.01 -4.44 24.69
N LEU A 9 -7.94 -4.11 25.60
CA LEU A 9 -9.20 -3.41 25.27
C LEU A 9 -9.27 -1.97 25.77
N TRP A 10 -8.36 -1.53 26.64
CA TRP A 10 -8.39 -0.14 27.14
C TRP A 10 -7.84 0.85 26.11
N ASN A 11 -8.58 1.94 25.88
CA ASN A 11 -8.24 3.06 25.00
C ASN A 11 -7.94 2.61 23.55
N PRO A 12 -8.86 1.92 22.85
CA PRO A 12 -8.62 1.44 21.49
C PRO A 12 -8.46 2.59 20.48
N ILE A 13 -9.06 3.76 20.74
CA ILE A 13 -8.93 4.94 19.86
C ILE A 13 -7.59 5.64 20.06
N GLY A 14 -7.23 5.94 21.31
CA GLY A 14 -5.96 6.61 21.60
C GLY A 14 -4.74 5.71 21.45
N PHE A 15 -4.89 4.39 21.52
CA PHE A 15 -3.79 3.42 21.46
C PHE A 15 -4.13 2.17 20.61
N PRO A 16 -3.25 1.72 19.71
CA PRO A 16 -1.83 2.12 19.61
C PRO A 16 -1.60 3.49 18.93
N PRO A 17 -0.39 4.08 19.09
CA PRO A 17 -0.13 5.43 18.64
C PRO A 17 0.02 5.53 17.12
N GLY A 18 -0.47 6.65 16.57
CA GLY A 18 -0.29 7.04 15.17
C GLY A 18 -1.20 6.32 14.18
N PRO A 19 -1.30 6.86 12.95
CA PRO A 19 -1.88 6.16 11.82
C PRO A 19 -0.89 5.08 11.36
N SER A 20 -1.29 3.81 11.46
CA SER A 20 -0.49 2.71 10.91
C SER A 20 -0.90 2.45 9.46
N ASN A 21 0.06 2.58 8.55
CA ASN A 21 -0.15 2.31 7.12
C ASN A 21 -0.73 0.91 6.90
N ASP A 22 -0.12 -0.09 7.52
CA ASP A 22 -0.49 -1.50 7.38
C ASP A 22 -1.88 -1.77 8.01
N GLU A 23 -2.17 -1.21 9.19
CA GLU A 23 -3.49 -1.34 9.83
C GLU A 23 -4.61 -0.90 8.87
N SER A 24 -4.45 0.28 8.29
CA SER A 24 -5.44 0.85 7.38
C SER A 24 -5.50 0.11 6.04
N ILE A 25 -4.38 -0.40 5.52
CA ILE A 25 -4.39 -1.25 4.30
C ILE A 25 -5.19 -2.53 4.54
N TYR A 26 -5.00 -3.23 5.66
CA TYR A 26 -5.70 -4.49 5.90
C TYR A 26 -7.19 -4.27 6.20
N ILE A 27 -7.56 -3.16 6.87
CA ILE A 27 -8.97 -2.77 7.04
C ILE A 27 -9.58 -2.42 5.67
N ARG A 28 -8.90 -1.61 4.86
CA ARG A 28 -9.33 -1.24 3.50
C ARG A 28 -9.59 -2.46 2.63
N ARG A 29 -8.68 -3.43 2.61
CA ARG A 29 -8.87 -4.66 1.83
C ARG A 29 -10.02 -5.53 2.33
N ALA A 30 -10.25 -5.57 3.64
CA ALA A 30 -11.44 -6.23 4.18
C ALA A 30 -12.72 -5.51 3.73
N MET A 31 -12.71 -4.17 3.66
CA MET A 31 -13.81 -3.38 3.12
C MET A 31 -14.02 -3.60 1.61
N HIS A 32 -12.95 -3.67 0.81
CA HIS A 32 -12.99 -4.03 -0.61
C HIS A 32 -13.66 -5.38 -0.86
N VAL A 33 -13.35 -6.39 -0.04
CA VAL A 33 -14.05 -7.68 -0.05
C VAL A 33 -15.52 -7.50 0.33
N LEU A 34 -15.81 -6.75 1.39
CA LEU A 34 -17.15 -6.53 1.93
C LEU A 34 -18.11 -5.89 0.90
N VAL A 35 -17.60 -4.96 0.09
CA VAL A 35 -18.38 -4.30 -0.98
C VAL A 35 -18.49 -5.13 -2.26
N GLY A 36 -17.98 -6.37 -2.26
CA GLY A 36 -18.15 -7.31 -3.37
C GLY A 36 -17.12 -7.19 -4.49
N GLN A 37 -16.03 -6.46 -4.29
CA GLN A 37 -14.97 -6.29 -5.30
C GLN A 37 -13.92 -7.43 -5.28
N GLY A 38 -14.06 -8.38 -4.35
CA GLY A 38 -13.23 -9.58 -4.26
C GLY A 38 -11.95 -9.39 -3.43
N PRO A 39 -11.12 -10.44 -3.31
CA PRO A 39 -9.94 -10.42 -2.45
C PRO A 39 -8.70 -9.74 -3.08
N GLN A 40 -8.61 -9.63 -4.40
CA GLN A 40 -7.45 -8.99 -5.04
C GLN A 40 -7.81 -7.54 -5.40
N GLU A 41 -7.29 -6.59 -4.62
CA GLU A 41 -7.57 -5.15 -4.77
C GLU A 41 -6.84 -4.51 -5.98
N SER A 42 -5.65 -4.98 -6.31
CA SER A 42 -4.83 -4.42 -7.40
C SER A 42 -4.02 -5.50 -8.11
N TYR A 43 -3.20 -5.13 -9.08
CA TYR A 43 -2.26 -6.09 -9.72
C TYR A 43 -1.07 -6.47 -8.82
N LEU A 44 -0.95 -5.89 -7.63
CA LEU A 44 0.12 -6.20 -6.67
C LEU A 44 -0.25 -7.40 -5.78
N TYR A 45 0.50 -8.48 -5.91
CA TYR A 45 0.41 -9.65 -5.03
C TYR A 45 1.47 -9.57 -3.92
N ASP A 46 1.06 -9.17 -2.72
CA ASP A 46 1.97 -8.98 -1.58
C ASP A 46 1.73 -9.96 -0.42
N HIS A 47 0.51 -10.48 -0.26
CA HIS A 47 0.20 -11.50 0.73
C HIS A 47 -1.03 -12.35 0.37
N PRO A 48 -1.17 -13.55 0.99
CA PRO A 48 -2.33 -14.42 0.85
C PRO A 48 -3.65 -13.83 1.40
N TYR A 49 -4.79 -14.32 0.92
CA TYR A 49 -6.09 -13.67 1.14
C TYR A 49 -6.79 -13.94 2.48
N PHE A 50 -6.34 -14.88 3.31
CA PHE A 50 -7.16 -15.29 4.46
C PHE A 50 -7.39 -14.17 5.48
N GLY A 51 -6.39 -13.30 5.71
CA GLY A 51 -6.48 -12.22 6.70
C GLY A 51 -7.66 -11.28 6.44
N GLN A 52 -7.72 -10.70 5.24
CA GLN A 52 -8.81 -9.82 4.81
C GLN A 52 -10.16 -10.55 4.68
N LEU A 53 -10.18 -11.82 4.24
CA LEU A 53 -11.41 -12.62 4.16
C LEU A 53 -11.99 -12.89 5.54
N PHE A 54 -11.14 -13.21 6.51
CA PHE A 54 -11.53 -13.42 7.90
C PHE A 54 -12.10 -12.14 8.50
N VAL A 55 -11.43 -10.99 8.33
CA VAL A 55 -11.91 -9.71 8.85
C VAL A 55 -13.23 -9.30 8.20
N ALA A 56 -13.36 -9.43 6.87
CA ALA A 56 -14.60 -9.14 6.16
C ALA A 56 -15.77 -10.02 6.62
N ALA A 57 -15.51 -11.31 6.88
CA ALA A 57 -16.52 -12.22 7.44
C ALA A 57 -16.97 -11.78 8.83
N VAL A 58 -16.04 -11.37 9.71
CA VAL A 58 -16.39 -10.84 11.04
C VAL A 58 -17.20 -9.55 10.91
N PHE A 59 -16.81 -8.62 10.05
CA PHE A 59 -17.54 -7.37 9.80
C PHE A 59 -18.97 -7.64 9.31
N THR A 60 -19.14 -8.59 8.39
CA THR A 60 -20.45 -9.03 7.91
C THR A 60 -21.32 -9.53 9.06
N MET A 61 -20.77 -10.36 9.95
CA MET A 61 -21.52 -10.94 11.09
C MET A 61 -22.03 -9.89 12.08
N ILE A 62 -21.31 -8.77 12.24
CA ILE A 62 -21.68 -7.68 13.16
C ILE A 62 -22.40 -6.51 12.46
N GLY A 63 -22.69 -6.65 11.16
CA GLY A 63 -23.32 -5.60 10.35
C GLY A 63 -22.46 -4.34 10.16
N TYR A 64 -21.15 -4.45 10.32
CA TYR A 64 -20.21 -3.33 10.13
C TYR A 64 -20.03 -3.01 8.63
N PRO A 65 -19.88 -1.73 8.22
CA PRO A 65 -19.87 -0.53 9.06
C PRO A 65 -21.28 0.03 9.35
N ASN A 66 -22.31 -0.44 8.66
CA ASN A 66 -23.66 0.15 8.70
C ASN A 66 -24.30 0.15 10.09
N SER A 67 -23.98 -0.82 10.95
CA SER A 67 -24.45 -0.89 12.34
C SER A 67 -24.01 0.29 13.22
N LEU A 68 -23.02 1.07 12.77
CA LEU A 68 -22.55 2.27 13.46
C LEU A 68 -23.25 3.56 13.02
N HIS A 69 -24.08 3.51 11.97
CA HIS A 69 -24.70 4.68 11.35
C HIS A 69 -23.71 5.85 11.08
N PRO A 70 -22.59 5.59 10.38
CA PRO A 70 -21.56 6.60 10.19
C PRO A 70 -22.05 7.74 9.29
N SER A 71 -21.53 8.96 9.48
CA SER A 71 -21.85 10.12 8.66
C SER A 71 -20.60 10.92 8.27
N PRO A 72 -20.53 11.45 7.03
CA PRO A 72 -19.39 12.24 6.59
C PRO A 72 -19.47 13.72 7.02
N ASN A 73 -20.19 14.06 8.08
CA ASN A 73 -20.52 15.46 8.42
C ASN A 73 -19.43 16.19 9.23
N GLY A 74 -18.21 15.65 9.28
CA GLY A 74 -17.11 16.17 10.10
C GLY A 74 -17.18 15.77 11.58
N ASP A 75 -18.10 14.86 11.94
CA ASP A 75 -18.16 14.31 13.29
C ASP A 75 -16.98 13.35 13.53
N VAL A 76 -16.07 13.77 14.41
CA VAL A 76 -14.89 12.99 14.80
C VAL A 76 -15.29 11.66 15.41
N HIS A 77 -16.37 11.63 16.21
CA HIS A 77 -16.81 10.41 16.88
C HIS A 77 -17.23 9.34 15.88
N SER A 78 -17.87 9.73 14.77
CA SER A 78 -18.24 8.82 13.68
C SER A 78 -17.02 8.09 13.10
N ILE A 79 -15.91 8.81 12.88
CA ILE A 79 -14.65 8.24 12.37
C ILE A 79 -13.94 7.39 13.43
N GLU A 80 -13.94 7.84 14.69
CA GLU A 80 -13.37 7.06 15.79
C GLU A 80 -14.04 5.68 15.89
N MET A 81 -15.36 5.62 15.88
CA MET A 81 -16.10 4.35 15.98
C MET A 81 -15.76 3.38 14.84
N LEU A 82 -15.49 3.90 13.63
CA LEU A 82 -15.08 3.09 12.49
C LEU A 82 -13.72 2.41 12.70
N TYR A 83 -12.80 3.01 13.46
CA TYR A 83 -11.53 2.39 13.88
C TYR A 83 -11.65 1.61 15.21
N MET A 84 -12.59 1.98 16.07
CA MET A 84 -12.82 1.32 17.35
C MET A 84 -13.11 -0.17 17.15
N VAL A 85 -14.02 -0.49 16.24
CA VAL A 85 -14.47 -1.87 15.99
C VAL A 85 -13.31 -2.78 15.56
N PRO A 86 -12.52 -2.45 14.52
CA PRO A 86 -11.27 -3.13 14.18
C PRO A 86 -10.33 -3.37 15.38
N ARG A 87 -10.06 -2.34 16.18
CA ARG A 87 -9.09 -2.43 17.28
C ARG A 87 -9.60 -3.22 18.47
N VAL A 88 -10.89 -3.13 18.76
CA VAL A 88 -11.55 -3.98 19.78
C VAL A 88 -11.51 -5.45 19.34
N LEU A 89 -11.74 -5.75 18.06
CA LEU A 89 -11.58 -7.10 17.52
C LEU A 89 -10.16 -7.63 17.75
N MET A 90 -9.13 -6.84 17.46
CA MET A 90 -7.73 -7.22 17.71
C MET A 90 -7.42 -7.41 19.20
N GLY A 91 -8.00 -6.58 20.06
CA GLY A 91 -7.93 -6.76 21.50
C GLY A 91 -8.56 -8.06 21.97
N ILE A 92 -9.72 -8.44 21.43
CA ILE A 92 -10.38 -9.73 21.71
C ILE A 92 -9.51 -10.90 21.24
N ILE A 93 -8.94 -10.81 20.04
CA ILE A 93 -8.00 -11.82 19.51
C ILE A 93 -6.80 -11.98 20.46
N SER A 94 -6.23 -10.89 20.95
CA SER A 94 -5.11 -10.92 21.91
C SER A 94 -5.46 -11.61 23.24
N ILE A 95 -6.71 -11.47 23.70
CA ILE A 95 -7.22 -12.20 24.88
C ILE A 95 -7.33 -13.70 24.58
N VAL A 96 -7.80 -14.06 23.38
CA VAL A 96 -7.84 -15.46 22.92
C VAL A 96 -6.43 -16.03 22.84
N ASP A 97 -5.45 -15.30 22.30
CA ASP A 97 -4.06 -15.72 22.23
C ASP A 97 -3.48 -15.97 23.63
N THR A 98 -3.77 -15.08 24.59
CA THR A 98 -3.40 -15.27 25.99
C THR A 98 -3.94 -16.60 26.54
N PHE A 99 -5.18 -16.96 26.21
CA PHE A 99 -5.79 -18.24 26.59
C PHE A 99 -5.12 -19.44 25.91
N LEU A 100 -4.86 -19.34 24.61
CA LEU A 100 -4.22 -20.41 23.87
C LEU A 100 -2.81 -20.67 24.40
N ILE A 101 -2.02 -19.63 24.68
CA ILE A 101 -0.70 -19.73 25.32
C ILE A 101 -0.80 -20.46 26.67
N TYR A 102 -1.78 -20.09 27.51
CA TYR A 102 -2.02 -20.78 28.78
C TYR A 102 -2.27 -22.28 28.55
N LYS A 103 -3.16 -22.65 27.62
CA LYS A 103 -3.51 -24.05 27.37
C LYS A 103 -2.39 -24.87 26.75
N ILE A 104 -1.62 -24.29 25.85
CA ILE A 104 -0.44 -24.92 25.27
C ILE A 104 0.59 -25.20 26.37
N ALA A 105 0.93 -24.20 27.18
CA ALA A 105 1.92 -24.33 28.24
C ALA A 105 1.45 -25.24 29.40
N GLU A 106 0.15 -25.23 29.72
CA GLU A 106 -0.45 -26.09 30.76
C GLU A 106 -0.27 -27.57 30.40
N HIS A 107 -0.55 -27.92 29.14
CA HIS A 107 -0.48 -29.29 28.68
C HIS A 107 0.94 -29.75 28.37
N ARG A 108 1.77 -28.86 27.80
CA ARG A 108 3.15 -29.18 27.46
C ARG A 108 4.05 -29.27 28.69
N TYR A 109 3.82 -28.42 29.68
CA TYR A 109 4.62 -28.34 30.90
C TYR A 109 3.78 -28.54 32.15
N ASN A 110 3.27 -27.46 32.75
CA ASN A 110 2.44 -27.49 33.95
C ASN A 110 1.69 -26.17 34.14
N ARG A 111 0.77 -26.15 35.09
CA ARG A 111 -0.09 -25.00 35.39
C ARG A 111 0.67 -23.75 35.85
N ASN A 112 1.81 -23.91 36.52
CA ASN A 112 2.60 -22.76 36.98
C ASN A 112 3.23 -22.07 35.77
N ILE A 113 3.94 -22.82 34.91
CA ILE A 113 4.53 -22.27 33.68
C ILE A 113 3.46 -21.63 32.81
N ALA A 114 2.29 -22.27 32.67
CA ALA A 114 1.15 -21.73 31.95
C ALA A 114 0.69 -20.37 32.46
N PHE A 115 0.51 -20.27 33.78
CA PHE A 115 0.08 -19.03 34.40
C PHE A 115 1.09 -17.91 34.16
N ILE A 116 2.38 -18.15 34.41
CA ILE A 116 3.43 -17.15 34.18
C ILE A 116 3.51 -16.73 32.71
N ALA A 117 3.55 -17.69 31.78
CA ALA A 117 3.65 -17.39 30.36
C ALA A 117 2.47 -16.54 29.87
N SER A 118 1.25 -16.89 30.27
CA SER A 118 0.05 -16.12 29.92
C SER A 118 0.01 -14.74 30.58
N THR A 119 0.53 -14.59 31.80
CA THR A 119 0.64 -13.29 32.47
C THR A 119 1.65 -12.41 31.78
N LEU A 120 2.83 -12.94 31.41
CA LEU A 120 3.83 -12.21 30.64
C LEU A 120 3.22 -11.69 29.32
N PHE A 121 2.59 -12.56 28.54
CA PHE A 121 1.94 -12.14 27.30
C PHE A 121 0.84 -11.09 27.53
N ALA A 122 0.09 -11.19 28.63
CA ALA A 122 -0.99 -10.27 28.93
C ALA A 122 -0.56 -8.85 29.33
N VAL A 123 0.67 -8.64 29.80
CA VAL A 123 1.08 -7.34 30.38
C VAL A 123 2.38 -6.77 29.88
N MET A 124 3.23 -7.56 29.23
CA MET A 124 4.53 -7.09 28.76
C MET A 124 4.36 -6.06 27.64
N PRO A 125 5.04 -4.90 27.69
CA PRO A 125 4.88 -3.81 26.72
C PRO A 125 4.84 -4.29 25.26
N ILE A 126 5.75 -5.14 24.81
CA ILE A 126 5.81 -5.57 23.41
C ILE A 126 4.52 -6.21 22.87
N THR A 127 3.65 -6.71 23.75
CA THR A 127 2.38 -7.31 23.33
C THR A 127 1.36 -6.28 22.87
N TRP A 128 1.62 -4.98 23.03
CA TRP A 128 0.78 -3.96 22.42
C TRP A 128 0.71 -4.09 20.90
N LEU A 129 1.75 -4.62 20.25
CA LEU A 129 1.79 -4.86 18.80
C LEU A 129 0.62 -5.74 18.32
N THR A 130 0.09 -6.62 19.18
CA THR A 130 -1.05 -7.47 18.85
C THR A 130 -2.39 -6.72 18.79
N ARG A 131 -2.43 -5.46 19.24
CA ARG A 131 -3.60 -4.57 19.17
C ARG A 131 -3.78 -3.92 17.80
N TRP A 132 -2.73 -3.87 16.98
CA TRP A 132 -2.86 -3.43 15.59
C TRP A 132 -3.45 -4.53 14.72
N MET A 133 -4.32 -4.15 13.78
CA MET A 133 -4.79 -5.06 12.73
C MET A 133 -3.67 -5.30 11.72
N MET A 134 -2.74 -6.20 12.05
CA MET A 134 -1.68 -6.66 11.16
C MET A 134 -1.84 -8.14 10.86
N LEU A 135 -1.27 -8.62 9.75
CA LEU A 135 -1.32 -10.04 9.39
C LEU A 135 -0.71 -10.94 10.45
N GLU A 136 0.31 -10.47 11.18
CA GLU A 136 0.99 -11.21 12.25
C GLU A 136 0.13 -11.36 13.50
N SER A 137 -0.58 -10.31 13.86
CA SER A 137 -1.55 -10.36 14.95
C SER A 137 -2.73 -11.24 14.55
N LEU A 138 -3.18 -11.16 13.29
CA LEU A 138 -4.26 -12.00 12.75
C LEU A 138 -3.87 -13.48 12.60
N LEU A 139 -2.62 -13.80 12.25
CA LEU A 139 -2.18 -15.19 12.09
C LEU A 139 -2.00 -15.91 13.43
N LEU A 140 -1.70 -15.16 14.51
CA LEU A 140 -1.34 -15.69 15.81
C LEU A 140 -2.37 -16.69 16.41
N PRO A 141 -3.68 -16.39 16.44
CA PRO A 141 -4.67 -17.34 16.98
C PRO A 141 -4.73 -18.64 16.18
N PHE A 142 -4.53 -18.59 14.86
CA PHE A 142 -4.52 -19.79 14.01
C PHE A 142 -3.26 -20.62 14.25
N LEU A 143 -2.08 -19.98 14.35
CA LEU A 143 -0.83 -20.65 14.69
C LEU A 143 -0.91 -21.32 16.07
N LEU A 144 -1.35 -20.58 17.09
CA LEU A 144 -1.47 -21.09 18.45
C LEU A 144 -2.52 -22.22 18.54
N SER A 145 -3.63 -22.11 17.84
CA SER A 145 -4.63 -23.18 17.76
C SER A 145 -4.06 -24.44 17.11
N SER A 146 -3.28 -24.31 16.04
CA SER A 146 -2.59 -25.44 15.40
C SER A 146 -1.68 -26.18 16.38
N ILE A 147 -0.85 -25.43 17.12
CA ILE A 147 0.06 -25.98 18.12
C ILE A 147 -0.74 -26.64 19.25
N LEU A 148 -1.81 -26.01 19.73
CA LEU A 148 -2.66 -26.56 20.79
C LEU A 148 -3.26 -27.92 20.40
N PHE A 149 -3.84 -28.01 19.21
CA PHE A 149 -4.40 -29.27 18.72
C PHE A 149 -3.34 -30.35 18.51
N ALA A 150 -2.15 -29.97 18.03
CA ALA A 150 -1.02 -30.90 17.91
C ALA A 150 -0.59 -31.43 19.28
N VAL A 151 -0.45 -30.55 20.28
CA VAL A 151 -0.11 -30.93 21.67
C VAL A 151 -1.18 -31.86 22.26
N TYR A 152 -2.47 -31.59 22.02
CA TYR A 152 -3.58 -32.42 22.53
C TYR A 152 -3.77 -33.75 21.82
N SER A 153 -3.13 -33.96 20.65
CA SER A 153 -3.19 -35.22 19.91
C SER A 153 -2.39 -36.37 20.55
N LEU A 154 -1.66 -36.09 21.64
CA LEU A 154 -0.81 -37.04 22.36
C LEU A 154 -1.56 -38.33 22.74
N VAL A 155 -1.01 -39.46 22.29
CA VAL A 155 -1.45 -40.78 22.73
C VAL A 155 -0.96 -41.01 24.16
N LYS A 156 -1.89 -41.06 25.12
CA LYS A 156 -1.61 -41.65 26.43
C LYS A 156 -1.68 -43.16 26.31
N ASN A 157 -0.53 -43.83 26.35
CA ASN A 157 -0.49 -45.29 26.48
C ASN A 157 -1.14 -45.67 27.81
N SER A 158 -2.28 -46.35 27.78
CA SER A 158 -2.76 -47.07 28.97
C SER A 158 -1.75 -48.18 29.28
N PRO A 159 -1.40 -48.41 30.56
CA PRO A 159 -0.57 -49.56 30.93
C PRO A 159 -1.26 -50.82 30.39
N SER A 160 -0.54 -51.57 29.57
CA SER A 160 -0.96 -52.84 29.00
C SER A 160 -0.96 -53.93 30.09
N SER A 161 -1.90 -53.83 31.02
CA SER A 161 -2.15 -54.85 32.04
C SER A 161 -3.60 -55.29 31.96
N LEU A 162 -3.98 -55.98 30.88
CA LEU A 162 -5.02 -57.02 30.86
C LEU A 162 -5.07 -57.68 29.46
N PRO A 163 -5.07 -59.03 29.34
CA PRO A 163 -4.75 -59.71 28.08
C PRO A 163 -5.92 -59.90 27.10
N THR A 164 -7.11 -59.32 27.33
CA THR A 164 -8.29 -59.59 26.49
C THR A 164 -8.95 -58.30 25.98
N PRO A 165 -9.11 -58.13 24.65
CA PRO A 165 -9.82 -56.99 24.10
C PRO A 165 -11.33 -57.20 24.30
N SER A 166 -11.89 -56.62 25.36
CA SER A 166 -13.35 -56.51 25.48
C SER A 166 -13.90 -55.60 24.38
N LEU A 167 -15.14 -55.85 23.91
CA LEU A 167 -15.83 -54.99 22.93
C LEU A 167 -15.85 -53.51 23.36
N ALA A 168 -15.92 -53.26 24.67
CA ALA A 168 -15.82 -51.93 25.28
C ALA A 168 -14.43 -51.30 25.08
N ASN A 169 -13.33 -52.05 25.25
CA ASN A 169 -11.97 -51.59 24.98
C ASN A 169 -11.72 -51.33 23.49
N TYR A 170 -12.25 -52.18 22.61
CA TYR A 170 -12.22 -51.96 21.16
C TYR A 170 -12.92 -50.66 20.77
N ASN A 171 -14.15 -50.43 21.28
CA ASN A 171 -14.90 -49.20 21.01
C ASN A 171 -14.23 -47.95 21.58
N LYS A 172 -13.61 -48.04 22.76
CA LYS A 172 -12.84 -46.95 23.38
C LYS A 172 -11.61 -46.59 22.54
N ASN A 173 -10.85 -47.59 22.07
CA ASN A 173 -9.69 -47.38 21.21
C ASN A 173 -10.08 -46.78 19.86
N LYS A 174 -11.19 -47.26 19.25
CA LYS A 174 -11.73 -46.71 18.01
C LYS A 174 -12.15 -45.24 18.17
N ARG A 175 -12.82 -44.88 19.27
CA ARG A 175 -13.22 -43.50 19.58
C ARG A 175 -12.01 -42.59 19.82
N ASN A 176 -11.01 -43.07 20.54
CA ASN A 176 -9.75 -42.34 20.76
C ASN A 176 -9.00 -42.10 19.44
N ASN A 177 -8.99 -43.09 18.53
CA ASN A 177 -8.37 -42.93 17.22
C ASN A 177 -9.11 -41.89 16.36
N LYS A 178 -10.45 -41.90 16.34
CA LYS A 178 -11.25 -40.87 15.64
C LYS A 178 -10.97 -39.47 16.19
N ARG A 179 -10.96 -39.31 17.52
CA ARG A 179 -10.66 -38.02 18.16
C ARG A 179 -9.26 -37.55 17.82
N ARG A 180 -8.27 -38.44 17.80
CA ARG A 180 -6.89 -38.13 17.40
C ARG A 180 -6.84 -37.62 15.97
N ILE A 181 -7.43 -38.34 15.02
CA ILE A 181 -7.47 -37.93 13.60
C ILE A 181 -8.14 -36.55 13.47
N LEU A 182 -9.23 -36.30 14.19
CA LEU A 182 -9.88 -34.99 14.20
C LEU A 182 -8.93 -33.88 14.69
N LEU A 183 -8.23 -34.09 15.81
CA LEU A 183 -7.27 -33.10 16.34
C LEU A 183 -6.10 -32.86 15.37
N VAL A 184 -5.61 -33.91 14.72
CA VAL A 184 -4.54 -33.83 13.72
C VAL A 184 -5.01 -33.02 12.51
N LEU A 185 -6.21 -33.28 11.99
CA LEU A 185 -6.79 -32.53 10.88
C LEU A 185 -7.05 -31.07 11.27
N LEU A 186 -7.59 -30.80 12.46
CA LEU A 186 -7.76 -29.44 12.97
C LEU A 186 -6.40 -28.73 13.05
N SER A 187 -5.38 -29.36 13.61
CA SER A 187 -4.02 -28.80 13.64
C SER A 187 -3.53 -28.41 12.24
N GLY A 188 -3.72 -29.31 11.26
CA GLY A 188 -3.31 -29.06 9.88
C GLY A 188 -4.12 -27.95 9.21
N ILE A 189 -5.44 -27.88 9.44
CA ILE A 189 -6.31 -26.79 8.95
C ILE A 189 -5.85 -25.46 9.50
N PHE A 190 -5.65 -25.37 10.82
CA PHE A 190 -5.25 -24.12 11.47
C PHE A 190 -3.85 -23.66 11.05
N LEU A 191 -2.91 -24.58 10.80
CA LEU A 191 -1.61 -24.19 10.23
C LEU A 191 -1.73 -23.77 8.77
N GLY A 192 -2.52 -24.49 7.96
CA GLY A 192 -2.80 -24.10 6.58
C GLY A 192 -3.41 -22.70 6.50
N LEU A 193 -4.35 -22.38 7.39
CA LEU A 193 -4.93 -21.03 7.52
C LEU A 193 -3.88 -19.99 7.95
N ALA A 194 -3.00 -20.30 8.91
CA ALA A 194 -1.94 -19.38 9.31
C ALA A 194 -0.98 -19.05 8.15
N ILE A 195 -0.60 -20.04 7.34
CA ILE A 195 0.21 -19.85 6.13
C ILE A 195 -0.57 -19.06 5.07
N PHE A 196 -1.87 -19.33 4.94
CA PHE A 196 -2.78 -18.60 4.05
C PHE A 196 -3.18 -17.21 4.59
N THR A 197 -2.75 -16.82 5.79
CA THR A 197 -2.72 -15.42 6.26
C THR A 197 -1.40 -14.77 5.91
N LYS A 198 -0.27 -15.43 6.23
CA LYS A 198 1.07 -14.92 5.95
C LYS A 198 2.05 -16.07 5.70
N ILE A 199 2.69 -16.06 4.53
CA ILE A 199 3.58 -17.12 4.06
C ILE A 199 4.61 -17.57 5.11
N PRO A 200 5.35 -16.68 5.80
CA PRO A 200 6.40 -17.06 6.76
C PRO A 200 5.95 -18.02 7.87
N ALA A 201 4.64 -18.16 8.13
CA ALA A 201 4.13 -19.18 9.06
C ALA A 201 4.48 -20.62 8.64
N PHE A 202 4.90 -20.87 7.38
CA PHE A 202 5.34 -22.21 6.94
C PHE A 202 6.55 -22.71 7.74
N THR A 203 7.35 -21.82 8.33
CA THR A 203 8.50 -22.19 9.16
C THR A 203 8.08 -22.89 10.46
N MET A 204 6.78 -22.95 10.76
CA MET A 204 6.21 -23.67 11.90
C MET A 204 5.93 -25.15 11.58
N ILE A 205 6.07 -25.57 10.31
CA ILE A 205 5.94 -26.97 9.87
C ILE A 205 6.88 -27.91 10.66
N PRO A 206 8.18 -27.60 10.86
CA PRO A 206 9.07 -28.43 11.68
C PRO A 206 8.56 -28.63 13.11
N LEU A 207 8.07 -27.59 13.77
CA LEU A 207 7.50 -27.68 15.12
C LEU A 207 6.26 -28.58 15.16
N VAL A 208 5.25 -28.22 14.37
CA VAL A 208 3.94 -28.87 14.44
C VAL A 208 4.02 -30.29 13.89
N GLY A 209 4.73 -30.50 12.77
CA GLY A 209 4.98 -31.82 12.20
C GLY A 209 5.74 -32.74 13.17
N PHE A 210 6.75 -32.22 13.88
CA PHE A 210 7.45 -32.97 14.93
C PHE A 210 6.52 -33.38 16.07
N LEU A 211 5.65 -32.48 16.53
CA LEU A 211 4.66 -32.79 17.55
C LEU A 211 3.70 -33.88 17.09
N ILE A 212 3.12 -33.77 15.89
CA ILE A 212 2.23 -34.78 15.31
C ILE A 212 2.95 -36.12 15.19
N TYR A 213 4.19 -36.13 14.69
CA TYR A 213 4.99 -37.35 14.53
C TYR A 213 5.24 -38.04 15.87
N ILE A 214 5.68 -37.31 16.90
CA ILE A 214 5.92 -37.92 18.23
C ILE A 214 4.61 -38.35 18.88
N ASN A 215 3.59 -37.49 18.86
CA ASN A 215 2.32 -37.72 19.55
C ASN A 215 1.51 -38.85 18.93
N SER A 216 1.73 -39.16 17.65
CA SER A 216 1.12 -40.27 16.92
C SER A 216 1.88 -41.61 17.06
N ASN A 217 2.90 -41.68 17.92
CA ASN A 217 3.81 -42.81 18.01
C ASN A 217 4.56 -43.08 16.69
N ARG A 218 5.01 -42.01 16.04
CA ARG A 218 5.81 -42.03 14.80
C ARG A 218 5.07 -42.59 13.58
N ASP A 219 3.76 -42.45 13.55
CA ASP A 219 2.92 -42.92 12.45
C ASP A 219 2.96 -41.94 11.25
N LEU A 220 3.65 -42.36 10.18
CA LEU A 220 3.78 -41.57 8.96
C LEU A 220 2.45 -41.35 8.24
N LYS A 221 1.44 -42.22 8.41
CA LYS A 221 0.12 -42.01 7.79
C LYS A 221 -0.62 -40.86 8.44
N ILE A 222 -0.52 -40.73 9.77
CA ILE A 222 -1.13 -39.61 10.51
C ILE A 222 -0.41 -38.30 10.20
N LEU A 223 0.92 -38.34 10.08
CA LEU A 223 1.68 -37.19 9.59
C LEU A 223 1.28 -36.80 8.15
N GLY A 224 1.08 -37.78 7.27
CA GLY A 224 0.58 -37.55 5.91
C GLY A 224 -0.80 -36.90 5.89
N LEU A 225 -1.74 -37.36 6.74
CA LEU A 225 -3.07 -36.75 6.88
C LEU A 225 -3.01 -35.29 7.34
N TRP A 226 -2.05 -34.95 8.21
CA TRP A 226 -1.84 -33.58 8.66
C TRP A 226 -1.34 -32.67 7.54
N PHE A 227 -0.44 -33.15 6.66
CA PHE A 227 0.09 -32.36 5.55
C PHE A 227 -0.98 -31.96 4.51
N ILE A 228 -2.05 -32.74 4.36
CA ILE A 228 -3.11 -32.47 3.39
C ILE A 228 -3.66 -31.03 3.52
N PRO A 229 -4.26 -30.61 4.64
CA PRO A 229 -4.73 -29.23 4.78
C PRO A 229 -3.60 -28.20 4.86
N VAL A 230 -2.43 -28.55 5.40
CA VAL A 230 -1.27 -27.64 5.49
C VAL A 230 -0.81 -27.18 4.11
N ILE A 231 -0.94 -28.05 3.09
CA ILE A 231 -0.55 -27.77 1.71
C ILE A 231 -1.74 -27.24 0.90
N LEU A 232 -2.90 -27.91 0.96
CA LEU A 232 -4.03 -27.58 0.09
C LEU A 232 -4.62 -26.19 0.36
N ILE A 233 -4.66 -25.74 1.62
CA ILE A 233 -5.24 -24.44 1.97
C ILE A 233 -4.38 -23.28 1.42
N PRO A 234 -3.05 -23.21 1.68
CA PRO A 234 -2.23 -22.14 1.09
C PRO A 234 -2.17 -22.15 -0.44
N LEU A 235 -2.30 -23.33 -1.07
CA LEU A 235 -2.31 -23.45 -2.53
C LEU A 235 -3.51 -22.76 -3.19
N ILE A 236 -4.56 -22.41 -2.44
CA ILE A 236 -5.69 -21.63 -2.95
C ILE A 236 -5.21 -20.31 -3.56
N TRP A 237 -4.19 -19.67 -2.98
CA TRP A 237 -3.70 -18.37 -3.44
C TRP A 237 -3.09 -18.41 -4.85
N PRO A 238 -2.04 -19.22 -5.13
CA PRO A 238 -1.52 -19.35 -6.48
C PRO A 238 -2.51 -20.03 -7.44
N ALA A 239 -3.37 -20.94 -6.97
CA ALA A 239 -4.38 -21.56 -7.84
C ALA A 239 -5.41 -20.53 -8.33
N TYR A 240 -5.82 -19.61 -7.45
CA TYR A 240 -6.71 -18.51 -7.84
C TYR A 240 -6.04 -17.59 -8.84
N SER A 241 -4.79 -17.17 -8.62
CA SER A 241 -4.07 -16.31 -9.56
C SER A 241 -3.89 -16.96 -10.93
N MET A 242 -3.67 -18.28 -10.99
CA MET A 242 -3.71 -19.05 -12.24
C MET A 242 -5.10 -19.01 -12.90
N SER A 243 -6.17 -19.19 -12.13
CA SER A 243 -7.53 -19.23 -12.70
C SER A 243 -7.97 -17.89 -13.32
N VAL A 244 -7.45 -16.77 -12.84
CA VAL A 244 -7.73 -15.43 -13.37
C VAL A 244 -6.67 -14.94 -14.38
N GLY A 245 -5.73 -15.81 -14.78
CA GLY A 245 -4.70 -15.48 -15.77
C GLY A 245 -3.60 -14.54 -15.26
N GLN A 246 -3.44 -14.37 -13.95
CA GLN A 246 -2.50 -13.44 -13.30
C GLN A 246 -1.34 -14.15 -12.59
N PHE A 247 -1.03 -15.40 -12.94
CA PHE A 247 0.02 -16.17 -12.26
C PHE A 247 1.40 -15.50 -12.32
N ASN A 248 1.76 -14.87 -13.43
CA ASN A 248 3.02 -14.14 -13.56
C ASN A 248 3.09 -12.95 -12.59
N LEU A 249 2.02 -12.17 -12.45
CA LEU A 249 1.94 -11.07 -11.49
C LEU A 249 2.05 -11.57 -10.04
N TRP A 250 1.45 -12.73 -9.75
CA TRP A 250 1.61 -13.40 -8.46
C TRP A 250 3.07 -13.79 -8.21
N LEU A 251 3.73 -14.40 -9.20
CA LEU A 251 5.12 -14.81 -9.10
C LEU A 251 6.05 -13.61 -8.87
N ASP A 252 5.86 -12.54 -9.65
CA ASP A 252 6.60 -11.29 -9.55
C ASP A 252 6.38 -10.62 -8.19
N GLY A 253 5.13 -10.61 -7.72
CA GLY A 253 4.77 -10.07 -6.41
C GLY A 253 5.45 -10.81 -5.26
N VAL A 254 5.38 -12.15 -5.26
CA VAL A 254 6.05 -13.00 -4.26
C VAL A 254 7.57 -12.84 -4.31
N TYR A 255 8.16 -12.83 -5.50
CA TYR A 255 9.59 -12.60 -5.67
C TYR A 255 10.00 -11.21 -5.15
N GLY A 256 9.22 -10.19 -5.49
CA GLY A 256 9.40 -8.81 -5.02
C GLY A 256 9.38 -8.68 -3.51
N GLN A 257 8.52 -9.42 -2.79
CA GLN A 257 8.49 -9.41 -1.32
C GLN A 257 9.82 -9.89 -0.70
N THR A 258 10.49 -10.84 -1.34
CA THR A 258 11.75 -11.41 -0.83
C THR A 258 12.99 -10.56 -1.09
N HIS A 259 12.90 -9.52 -1.94
CA HIS A 259 14.04 -8.70 -2.37
C HIS A 259 13.89 -7.20 -2.03
N ARG A 260 13.00 -6.82 -1.10
CA ARG A 260 12.74 -5.41 -0.69
C ARG A 260 13.90 -4.70 0.03
N GLY A 261 15.08 -5.31 0.10
CA GLY A 261 16.18 -5.06 1.05
C GLY A 261 16.42 -3.60 1.45
N LYS A 262 16.12 -3.28 2.72
CA LYS A 262 16.57 -2.06 3.46
C LYS A 262 16.69 -2.28 4.98
N GLN A 263 15.83 -3.11 5.59
CA GLN A 263 15.80 -3.35 7.05
C GLN A 263 16.21 -4.79 7.40
N THR A 264 17.23 -4.94 8.26
CA THR A 264 17.77 -6.26 8.65
C THR A 264 17.09 -6.81 9.91
N LEU A 265 17.13 -8.13 10.09
CA LEU A 265 16.64 -8.80 11.31
C LEU A 265 17.20 -8.17 12.60
N PHE A 266 18.49 -7.83 12.64
CA PHE A 266 19.12 -7.24 13.82
C PHE A 266 18.59 -5.83 14.12
N TYR A 267 18.26 -5.05 13.10
CA TYR A 267 17.62 -3.76 13.27
C TYR A 267 16.23 -3.91 13.90
N SER A 268 15.42 -4.85 13.41
CA SER A 268 14.10 -5.17 13.96
C SER A 268 14.19 -5.63 15.42
N ILE A 269 15.14 -6.52 15.73
CA ILE A 269 15.41 -6.99 17.10
C ILE A 269 15.80 -5.82 18.01
N ASN A 270 16.59 -4.86 17.52
CA ASN A 270 16.96 -3.68 18.31
C ASN A 270 15.75 -2.81 18.66
N ILE A 271 14.79 -2.67 17.75
CA ILE A 271 13.53 -1.97 18.00
C ILE A 271 12.74 -2.70 19.09
N ASP A 272 12.52 -4.00 18.94
CA ASP A 272 11.78 -4.80 19.93
C ASP A 272 12.44 -4.78 21.31
N PHE A 273 13.78 -4.82 21.37
CA PHE A 273 14.53 -4.69 22.62
C PHE A 273 14.32 -3.32 23.29
N LYS A 274 14.16 -2.24 22.51
CA LYS A 274 13.84 -0.91 23.04
C LYS A 274 12.39 -0.82 23.53
N ILE A 275 11.47 -1.53 22.89
CA ILE A 275 10.06 -1.61 23.32
C ILE A 275 9.95 -2.38 24.64
N ASP A 276 10.63 -3.53 24.76
CA ASP A 276 10.56 -4.38 25.95
C ASP A 276 11.87 -5.17 26.18
N SER A 277 12.81 -4.53 26.86
CA SER A 277 14.09 -5.16 27.21
C SER A 277 13.92 -6.31 28.21
N VAL A 278 12.92 -6.27 29.08
CA VAL A 278 12.72 -7.26 30.14
C VAL A 278 12.25 -8.58 29.57
N LEU A 279 11.18 -8.59 28.77
CA LEU A 279 10.71 -9.82 28.15
C LEU A 279 11.75 -10.37 27.17
N PHE A 280 12.46 -9.50 26.44
CA PHE A 280 13.49 -9.93 25.50
C PHE A 280 14.65 -10.65 26.21
N ILE A 281 15.20 -10.07 27.29
CA ILE A 281 16.29 -10.69 28.07
C ILE A 281 15.84 -12.01 28.70
N LEU A 282 14.66 -12.03 29.34
CA LEU A 282 14.12 -13.24 29.97
C LEU A 282 13.80 -14.34 28.94
N GLY A 283 13.24 -13.96 27.79
CA GLY A 283 12.93 -14.86 26.68
C GLY A 283 14.20 -15.51 26.11
N MET A 284 15.22 -14.69 25.81
CA MET A 284 16.51 -15.19 25.29
C MET A 284 17.24 -16.07 26.31
N ALA A 285 17.32 -15.67 27.58
CA ALA A 285 17.88 -16.50 28.63
C ALA A 285 17.09 -17.82 28.79
N GLY A 286 15.77 -17.74 28.68
CA GLY A 286 14.88 -18.90 28.69
C GLY A 286 15.12 -19.86 27.51
N LEU A 287 15.44 -19.32 26.32
CA LEU A 287 15.78 -20.14 25.15
C LEU A 287 17.13 -20.82 25.27
N VAL A 288 18.14 -20.14 25.81
CA VAL A 288 19.43 -20.77 26.15
C VAL A 288 19.21 -21.91 27.14
N PHE A 289 18.38 -21.67 28.16
CA PHE A 289 18.00 -22.72 29.11
C PHE A 289 17.23 -23.88 28.46
N ALA A 290 16.32 -23.60 27.53
CA ALA A 290 15.63 -24.61 26.74
C ALA A 290 16.60 -25.45 25.90
N ALA A 291 17.65 -24.84 25.32
CA ALA A 291 18.71 -25.54 24.60
C ALA A 291 19.49 -26.48 25.52
N ILE A 292 19.91 -26.00 26.70
CA ILE A 292 20.60 -26.83 27.73
C ILE A 292 19.72 -28.03 28.14
N LYS A 293 18.40 -27.81 28.28
CA LYS A 293 17.42 -28.84 28.64
C LYS A 293 16.95 -29.69 27.46
N ARG A 294 17.46 -29.45 26.25
CA ARG A 294 17.06 -30.14 25.00
C ARG A 294 15.55 -30.09 24.75
N ASP A 295 14.92 -28.95 25.02
CA ASP A 295 13.49 -28.75 24.77
C ASP A 295 13.22 -28.38 23.32
N PHE A 296 13.14 -29.41 22.48
CA PHE A 296 12.87 -29.25 21.05
C PHE A 296 11.57 -28.50 20.73
N PHE A 297 10.60 -28.45 21.64
CA PHE A 297 9.36 -27.68 21.42
C PHE A 297 9.65 -26.19 21.24
N LEU A 298 10.43 -25.57 22.13
CA LEU A 298 10.77 -24.15 22.03
C LEU A 298 11.79 -23.88 20.91
N LEU A 299 12.76 -24.78 20.74
CA LEU A 299 13.81 -24.62 19.73
C LEU A 299 13.25 -24.69 18.30
N LEU A 300 12.35 -25.64 18.03
CA LEU A 300 11.69 -25.76 16.72
C LEU A 300 10.67 -24.65 16.46
N TRP A 301 10.16 -24.00 17.50
CA TRP A 301 9.31 -22.81 17.35
C TRP A 301 10.15 -21.59 16.91
N VAL A 302 11.29 -21.37 17.56
CA VAL A 302 12.06 -20.12 17.40
C VAL A 302 13.10 -20.19 16.28
N ILE A 303 13.92 -21.25 16.24
CA ILE A 303 15.12 -21.27 15.38
C ILE A 303 14.77 -21.26 13.89
N PRO A 304 13.88 -22.13 13.37
CA PRO A 304 13.55 -22.12 11.94
C PRO A 304 12.97 -20.78 11.47
N PHE A 305 12.17 -20.12 12.31
CA PHE A 305 11.59 -18.81 12.01
C PHE A 305 12.66 -17.72 11.96
N LEU A 306 13.55 -17.65 12.95
CA LEU A 306 14.66 -16.68 12.94
C LEU A 306 15.62 -16.89 11.76
N VAL A 307 15.94 -18.14 11.43
CA VAL A 307 16.79 -18.46 10.27
C VAL A 307 16.11 -17.98 8.99
N PHE A 308 14.82 -18.24 8.82
CA PHE A 308 14.07 -17.76 7.67
C PHE A 308 14.06 -16.23 7.55
N LEU A 309 13.77 -15.53 8.66
CA LEU A 309 13.78 -14.06 8.69
C LEU A 309 15.17 -13.48 8.43
N TYR A 310 16.24 -14.18 8.83
CA TYR A 310 17.60 -13.79 8.49
C TYR A 310 17.87 -13.93 6.97
N LEU A 311 17.42 -15.03 6.36
CA LEU A 311 17.66 -15.33 4.95
C LEU A 311 16.86 -14.44 3.98
N ILE A 312 15.65 -14.00 4.35
CA ILE A 312 14.81 -13.18 3.47
C ILE A 312 15.29 -11.72 3.34
N GLY A 313 16.23 -11.28 4.17
CA GLY A 313 16.92 -9.99 4.03
C GLY A 313 16.10 -8.72 4.35
N PHE A 314 14.77 -8.79 4.41
CA PHE A 314 13.89 -7.70 4.83
C PHE A 314 13.02 -8.11 6.03
N VAL A 315 13.19 -7.41 7.16
CA VAL A 315 12.42 -7.64 8.39
C VAL A 315 12.02 -6.31 9.02
N SER A 316 10.73 -6.10 9.25
CA SER A 316 10.18 -5.06 10.12
C SER A 316 9.89 -5.64 11.50
N HIS A 317 9.85 -4.80 12.54
CA HIS A 317 9.75 -5.26 13.93
C HIS A 317 8.48 -6.08 14.21
N TRP A 318 7.34 -5.74 13.61
CA TRP A 318 6.11 -6.53 13.75
C TRP A 318 6.20 -7.95 13.15
N HIS A 319 7.14 -8.26 12.24
CA HIS A 319 7.37 -9.64 11.78
C HIS A 319 7.83 -10.57 12.92
N LEU A 320 8.28 -10.04 14.05
CA LEU A 320 8.73 -10.80 15.22
C LEU A 320 7.61 -11.18 16.18
N ILE A 321 6.37 -10.71 15.98
CA ILE A 321 5.20 -11.05 16.82
C ILE A 321 5.04 -12.57 17.07
N PRO A 322 5.24 -13.48 16.08
CA PRO A 322 5.18 -14.93 16.33
C PRO A 322 6.20 -15.48 17.33
N LEU A 323 7.23 -14.71 17.70
CA LEU A 323 8.23 -15.07 18.71
C LEU A 323 7.83 -14.64 20.14
N ILE A 324 6.85 -13.75 20.30
CA ILE A 324 6.40 -13.30 21.62
C ILE A 324 5.88 -14.50 22.46
N PRO A 325 4.99 -15.38 21.96
CA PRO A 325 4.53 -16.53 22.75
C PRO A 325 5.65 -17.47 23.22
N PRO A 326 6.57 -17.99 22.36
CA PRO A 326 7.64 -18.86 22.84
C PRO A 326 8.62 -18.13 23.77
N PHE A 327 8.82 -16.81 23.65
CA PHE A 327 9.61 -16.04 24.61
C PHE A 327 8.95 -16.02 25.99
N CYS A 328 7.64 -15.78 26.06
CA CYS A 328 6.88 -15.85 27.32
C CYS A 328 6.97 -17.25 27.95
N VAL A 329 6.83 -18.32 27.16
CA VAL A 329 6.90 -19.70 27.64
C VAL A 329 8.32 -20.07 28.10
N ALA A 330 9.35 -19.66 27.36
CA ALA A 330 10.75 -19.90 27.69
C ALA A 330 11.15 -19.17 28.99
N ALA A 331 10.77 -17.89 29.13
CA ALA A 331 10.97 -17.11 30.33
C ALA A 331 10.26 -17.75 31.54
N ALA A 332 8.99 -18.11 31.38
CA ALA A 332 8.22 -18.77 32.43
C ALA A 332 8.86 -20.08 32.90
N ARG A 333 9.35 -20.90 31.96
CA ARG A 333 10.03 -22.15 32.28
C ARG A 333 11.32 -21.91 33.07
N LEU A 334 12.13 -20.95 32.65
CA LEU A 334 13.36 -20.57 33.37
C LEU A 334 13.04 -20.11 34.80
N ILE A 335 12.06 -19.23 34.98
CA ILE A 335 11.64 -18.70 36.28
C ILE A 335 11.21 -19.83 37.22
N VAL A 336 10.37 -20.75 36.74
CA VAL A 336 9.87 -21.87 37.56
C VAL A 336 11.01 -22.81 37.96
N ASP A 337 11.86 -23.19 37.02
CA ASP A 337 12.96 -24.11 37.29
C ASP A 337 14.01 -23.48 38.22
N LEU A 338 14.30 -22.18 38.10
CA LEU A 338 15.22 -21.48 38.98
C LEU A 338 14.66 -21.34 40.41
N SER A 339 13.37 -20.98 40.54
CA SER A 339 12.71 -20.89 41.84
C SER A 339 12.74 -22.23 42.59
N ASN A 340 12.49 -23.33 41.88
CA ASN A 340 12.53 -24.66 42.47
C ASN A 340 13.94 -25.08 42.95
N ARG A 341 15.01 -24.50 42.40
CA ARG A 341 16.40 -24.77 42.78
C ARG A 341 16.88 -23.97 43.99
N ILE A 342 16.23 -22.84 44.30
CA ILE A 342 16.67 -21.92 45.37
C ILE A 342 16.35 -22.48 46.77
N SER A 343 15.26 -23.22 46.92
CA SER A 343 14.90 -23.83 48.21
C SER A 343 14.20 -25.15 48.00
N ASN A 344 14.48 -26.13 48.88
CA ASN A 344 13.76 -27.41 48.91
C ASN A 344 12.43 -27.33 49.69
N LYS A 345 12.14 -26.20 50.35
CA LYS A 345 10.89 -26.01 51.11
C LYS A 345 9.78 -25.54 50.15
N LYS A 346 8.73 -26.37 50.01
CA LYS A 346 7.59 -26.10 49.12
C LYS A 346 6.93 -24.73 49.36
N ILE A 347 6.83 -24.30 50.63
CA ILE A 347 6.26 -23.00 51.00
C ILE A 347 7.14 -21.85 50.46
N VAL A 348 8.47 -21.95 50.58
CA VAL A 348 9.41 -20.93 50.12
C VAL A 348 9.39 -20.85 48.58
N GLN A 349 9.35 -22.00 47.89
CA GLN A 349 9.22 -22.05 46.44
C GLN A 349 7.93 -21.35 45.96
N GLN A 350 6.79 -21.61 46.62
CA GLN A 350 5.51 -20.99 46.28
C GLN A 350 5.51 -19.48 46.51
N ILE A 351 6.04 -19.02 47.64
CA ILE A 351 6.14 -17.57 47.95
C ILE A 351 7.06 -16.89 46.95
N LEU A 352 8.22 -17.48 46.64
CA LEU A 352 9.18 -16.91 45.69
C LEU A 352 8.58 -16.83 44.27
N LEU A 353 7.92 -17.90 43.82
CA LEU A 353 7.18 -17.90 42.55
C LEU A 353 6.14 -16.78 42.51
N PHE A 354 5.33 -16.66 43.56
CA PHE A 354 4.31 -15.63 43.63
C PHE A 354 4.91 -14.21 43.62
N ALA A 355 5.99 -13.99 44.37
CA ALA A 355 6.69 -12.71 44.40
C ALA A 355 7.28 -12.32 43.03
N ILE A 356 7.91 -13.26 42.32
CA ILE A 356 8.44 -13.01 40.97
C ILE A 356 7.30 -12.69 39.99
N ILE A 357 6.21 -13.45 40.03
CA ILE A 357 5.05 -13.23 39.17
C ILE A 357 4.42 -11.88 39.44
N LEU A 358 4.26 -11.51 40.72
CA LEU A 358 3.71 -10.22 41.11
C LEU A 358 4.62 -9.08 40.66
N GLY A 359 5.94 -9.20 40.88
CA GLY A 359 6.91 -8.18 40.49
C GLY A 359 6.94 -7.94 38.98
N VAL A 360 7.08 -9.01 38.18
CA VAL A 360 7.11 -8.91 36.72
C VAL A 360 5.74 -8.51 36.16
N GLY A 361 4.66 -9.01 36.76
CA GLY A 361 3.28 -8.66 36.39
C GLY A 361 2.98 -7.17 36.64
N ILE A 362 3.35 -6.63 37.80
CA ILE A 362 3.21 -5.21 38.13
C ILE A 362 4.07 -4.36 37.20
N PHE A 363 5.34 -4.75 36.98
CA PHE A 363 6.22 -4.05 36.06
C PHE A 363 5.61 -3.93 34.66
N GLY A 364 5.15 -5.06 34.09
CA GLY A 364 4.49 -5.06 32.80
C GLY A 364 3.26 -4.17 32.77
N LEU A 365 2.37 -4.37 33.75
CA LEU A 365 1.11 -3.64 33.82
C LEU A 365 1.32 -2.13 33.92
N VAL A 366 2.26 -1.67 34.74
CA VAL A 366 2.58 -0.24 34.90
C VAL A 366 3.13 0.35 33.62
N ASN A 367 4.14 -0.26 33.00
CA ASN A 367 4.73 0.26 31.76
C ASN A 367 3.73 0.27 30.61
N THR A 368 2.95 -0.81 30.47
CA THR A 368 1.91 -0.89 29.44
C THR A 368 0.77 0.11 29.71
N THR A 369 0.41 0.34 30.97
CA THR A 369 -0.55 1.40 31.33
C THR A 369 -0.04 2.78 30.93
N ILE A 370 1.24 3.09 31.19
CA ILE A 370 1.85 4.36 30.78
C ILE A 370 1.81 4.52 29.26
N LEU A 371 2.10 3.47 28.48
CA LEU A 371 2.00 3.51 27.03
C LEU A 371 0.56 3.78 26.56
N ILE A 372 -0.43 3.11 27.15
CA ILE A 372 -1.85 3.24 26.79
C ILE A 372 -2.40 4.64 27.13
N THR A 373 -1.97 5.24 28.23
CA THR A 373 -2.49 6.55 28.69
C THR A 373 -1.73 7.75 28.11
N SER A 374 -0.48 7.57 27.68
CA SER A 374 0.31 8.64 27.08
C SER A 374 0.06 8.84 25.59
N SER A 375 -0.49 7.84 24.89
CA SER A 375 -0.78 7.92 23.47
C SER A 375 -2.04 8.75 23.19
N ASN A 376 -1.93 9.65 22.21
CA ASN A 376 -3.05 10.47 21.75
C ASN A 376 -3.09 10.49 20.21
N ASN A 377 -4.23 10.10 19.64
CA ASN A 377 -4.46 10.06 18.20
C ASN A 377 -5.45 11.15 17.72
N SER A 378 -5.82 12.10 18.59
CA SER A 378 -6.94 13.02 18.32
C SER A 378 -6.76 13.84 17.03
N SER A 379 -5.55 14.33 16.75
CA SER A 379 -5.26 15.11 15.54
C SER A 379 -5.46 14.29 14.26
N TYR A 380 -5.10 13.00 14.28
CA TYR A 380 -5.30 12.09 13.15
C TYR A 380 -6.80 11.86 12.87
N PHE A 381 -7.59 11.63 13.92
CA PHE A 381 -9.04 11.45 13.78
C PHE A 381 -9.76 12.74 13.36
N GLN A 382 -9.37 13.89 13.90
CA GLN A 382 -9.88 15.20 13.47
C GLN A 382 -9.58 15.45 11.99
N ALA A 383 -8.35 15.16 11.55
CA ALA A 383 -7.98 15.28 10.14
C ALA A 383 -8.77 14.31 9.24
N ALA A 384 -8.98 13.07 9.67
CA ALA A 384 -9.78 12.10 8.91
C ALA A 384 -11.26 12.53 8.80
N ALA A 385 -11.85 13.07 9.87
CA ALA A 385 -13.20 13.63 9.85
C ALA A 385 -13.31 14.83 8.93
N PHE A 386 -12.31 15.73 8.97
CA PHE A 386 -12.22 16.86 8.06
C PHE A 386 -12.11 16.42 6.59
N VAL A 387 -11.24 15.45 6.27
CA VAL A 387 -11.09 14.93 4.91
C VAL A 387 -12.42 14.36 4.41
N ALA A 388 -13.09 13.52 5.20
CA ALA A 388 -14.38 12.96 4.82
C ALA A 388 -15.44 14.04 4.57
N GLN A 389 -15.52 15.06 5.43
CA GLN A 389 -16.44 16.19 5.28
C GLN A 389 -16.14 17.06 4.07
N TYR A 390 -14.86 17.39 3.87
CA TYR A 390 -14.42 18.21 2.77
C TYR A 390 -14.77 17.55 1.43
N LEU A 391 -14.53 16.25 1.30
CA LEU A 391 -14.87 15.48 0.10
C LEU A 391 -16.38 15.37 -0.09
N ALA A 392 -17.15 15.06 0.96
CA ALA A 392 -18.62 14.96 0.85
C ALA A 392 -19.26 16.28 0.40
N ASN A 393 -18.78 17.42 0.89
CA ASN A 393 -19.26 18.74 0.47
C ASN A 393 -18.94 19.03 -1.01
N ASN A 394 -17.78 18.60 -1.51
CA ASN A 394 -17.40 18.77 -2.92
C ASN A 394 -18.11 17.77 -3.84
N ASN A 395 -18.47 16.58 -3.35
CA ASN A 395 -19.21 15.57 -4.10
C ASN A 395 -20.67 16.01 -4.36
N ASN A 396 -21.28 16.75 -3.43
CA ASN A 396 -22.66 17.24 -3.54
C ASN A 396 -22.81 18.51 -4.39
N ASN A 397 -21.72 19.26 -4.60
CA ASN A 397 -21.69 20.49 -5.40
C ASN A 397 -21.63 20.18 -6.92
N ASN A 398 -22.66 19.53 -7.46
CA ASN A 398 -22.75 19.22 -8.89
C ASN A 398 -23.44 20.36 -9.67
N ASN A 399 -22.63 21.25 -10.25
CA ASN A 399 -22.91 21.72 -11.61
C ASN A 399 -22.75 20.50 -12.54
N LYS A 400 -23.86 19.96 -13.01
CA LYS A 400 -23.94 18.75 -13.85
C LYS A 400 -23.54 19.03 -15.31
N ASP A 401 -22.34 19.57 -15.53
CA ASP A 401 -21.75 19.55 -16.88
C ASP A 401 -20.97 18.24 -17.02
N ALA A 402 -21.68 17.20 -17.45
CA ALA A 402 -21.27 15.80 -17.47
C ALA A 402 -20.10 15.45 -18.41
N GLU A 403 -19.41 16.45 -18.99
CA GLU A 403 -18.38 16.22 -20.00
C GLU A 403 -16.94 16.32 -19.48
N ASN A 404 -16.71 16.82 -18.26
CA ASN A 404 -15.35 16.96 -17.75
C ASN A 404 -15.30 16.69 -16.24
N ASN A 405 -14.41 15.79 -15.78
CA ASN A 405 -14.22 15.34 -14.40
C ASN A 405 -13.79 16.43 -13.37
N TYR A 406 -14.29 17.66 -13.48
CA TYR A 406 -13.89 18.83 -12.69
C TYR A 406 -14.23 18.73 -11.20
N HIS A 407 -15.23 17.92 -10.81
CA HIS A 407 -15.61 17.75 -9.41
C HIS A 407 -14.75 16.73 -8.66
N LYS A 408 -13.99 15.89 -9.37
CA LYS A 408 -13.16 14.85 -8.76
C LYS A 408 -11.90 15.47 -8.14
N ILE A 409 -11.58 15.03 -6.94
CA ILE A 409 -10.38 15.41 -6.20
C ILE A 409 -9.53 14.15 -6.04
N THR A 410 -8.26 14.22 -6.42
CA THR A 410 -7.31 13.18 -6.04
C THR A 410 -6.87 13.42 -4.61
N VAL A 411 -7.20 12.51 -3.70
CA VAL A 411 -6.76 12.55 -2.31
C VAL A 411 -5.47 11.75 -2.23
N ILE A 412 -4.41 12.40 -1.80
CA ILE A 412 -3.14 11.72 -1.55
C ILE A 412 -2.78 11.81 -0.08
N ALA A 413 -2.73 10.65 0.58
CA ALA A 413 -2.62 10.58 2.03
C ALA A 413 -2.08 9.21 2.51
N ASN A 414 -1.86 9.11 3.82
CA ASN A 414 -1.78 7.81 4.49
C ASN A 414 -3.09 7.02 4.24
N PRO A 415 -3.05 5.70 3.98
CA PRO A 415 -4.27 4.89 3.88
C PRO A 415 -5.25 5.08 5.04
N PHE A 416 -4.76 5.54 6.20
CA PHE A 416 -5.59 5.93 7.33
C PHE A 416 -6.75 6.88 6.97
N TYR A 417 -6.55 7.77 6.02
CA TYR A 417 -7.51 8.81 5.61
C TYR A 417 -8.35 8.43 4.39
N LEU A 418 -8.04 7.32 3.72
CA LEU A 418 -8.56 7.03 2.38
C LEU A 418 -9.77 6.09 2.40
N TRP A 419 -9.68 5.00 3.17
CA TRP A 419 -10.66 3.92 3.06
C TRP A 419 -12.06 4.27 3.57
N ILE A 420 -12.18 5.20 4.54
CA ILE A 420 -13.48 5.61 5.07
C ILE A 420 -14.28 6.40 4.01
N PRO A 421 -13.75 7.51 3.45
CA PRO A 421 -14.38 8.19 2.32
C PRO A 421 -14.76 7.25 1.16
N GLU A 422 -13.85 6.34 0.79
CA GLU A 422 -14.00 5.45 -0.36
C GLU A 422 -15.04 4.34 -0.12
N TYR A 423 -14.89 3.54 0.94
CA TYR A 423 -15.67 2.31 1.14
C TYR A 423 -16.84 2.45 2.10
N VAL A 424 -16.82 3.42 3.02
CA VAL A 424 -17.91 3.62 3.98
C VAL A 424 -18.88 4.68 3.48
N PHE A 425 -18.36 5.78 2.96
CA PHE A 425 -19.18 6.89 2.47
C PHE A 425 -19.42 6.88 0.96
N HIS A 426 -18.73 6.00 0.21
CA HIS A 426 -18.89 5.85 -1.23
C HIS A 426 -18.75 7.17 -2.01
N LEU A 427 -17.77 7.99 -1.62
CA LEU A 427 -17.52 9.28 -2.27
C LEU A 427 -16.72 9.06 -3.58
N ASP A 428 -17.18 9.67 -4.67
CA ASP A 428 -16.62 9.46 -6.02
C ASP A 428 -15.39 10.37 -6.27
N HIS A 429 -14.25 9.94 -5.74
CA HIS A 429 -12.96 10.62 -5.82
C HIS A 429 -11.82 9.60 -6.05
N ASP A 430 -10.64 10.10 -6.40
CA ASP A 430 -9.47 9.26 -6.64
C ASP A 430 -8.67 9.17 -5.32
N TYR A 431 -8.42 7.96 -4.82
CA TYR A 431 -7.76 7.73 -3.53
C TYR A 431 -6.39 7.09 -3.73
N ILE A 432 -5.33 7.85 -3.47
CA ILE A 432 -3.95 7.43 -3.73
C ILE A 432 -3.18 7.40 -2.41
N GLY A 433 -2.65 6.23 -2.05
CA GLY A 433 -1.73 6.10 -0.91
C GLY A 433 -0.38 6.70 -1.26
N TYR A 434 0.36 7.27 -0.31
CA TYR A 434 1.65 7.90 -0.63
C TYR A 434 2.80 6.96 -1.05
N TYR A 435 2.53 5.65 -1.15
CA TYR A 435 3.42 4.65 -1.75
C TYR A 435 3.04 4.30 -3.20
N ASP A 436 1.89 4.78 -3.65
CA ASP A 436 1.30 4.44 -4.93
C ASP A 436 1.78 5.41 -6.01
N SER A 437 2.26 4.86 -7.13
CA SER A 437 2.75 5.63 -8.29
C SER A 437 1.65 5.96 -9.30
N THR A 438 0.38 5.66 -8.98
CA THR A 438 -0.78 5.95 -9.82
C THR A 438 -0.74 7.41 -10.30
N PRO A 439 -0.81 7.65 -11.62
CA PRO A 439 -0.81 9.00 -12.17
C PRO A 439 -2.00 9.82 -11.68
N ILE A 440 -1.80 11.12 -11.48
CA ILE A 440 -2.84 12.05 -11.06
C ILE A 440 -3.62 12.47 -12.31
N SER A 441 -4.92 12.19 -12.32
CA SER A 441 -5.85 12.52 -13.42
C SER A 441 -6.70 13.76 -13.17
N THR A 442 -6.73 14.28 -11.94
CA THR A 442 -7.65 15.36 -11.54
C THR A 442 -6.95 16.71 -11.43
N ARG A 443 -7.70 17.80 -11.67
CA ARG A 443 -7.18 19.17 -11.48
C ARG A 443 -6.95 19.56 -10.02
N LYS A 444 -7.67 18.94 -9.08
CA LYS A 444 -7.59 19.23 -7.65
C LYS A 444 -6.95 18.06 -6.93
N VAL A 445 -5.90 18.32 -6.17
CA VAL A 445 -5.24 17.34 -5.32
C VAL A 445 -5.34 17.77 -3.87
N LEU A 446 -5.96 16.93 -3.04
CA LEU A 446 -5.98 17.10 -1.60
C LEU A 446 -4.85 16.27 -0.98
N LEU A 447 -3.79 16.95 -0.55
CA LEU A 447 -2.61 16.34 0.06
C LEU A 447 -2.70 16.44 1.59
N VAL A 448 -2.67 15.29 2.28
CA VAL A 448 -2.67 15.22 3.75
C VAL A 448 -1.26 14.92 4.25
N PHE A 449 -0.64 15.90 4.91
CA PHE A 449 0.66 15.78 5.56
C PHE A 449 0.51 15.32 7.00
N ASP A 450 0.92 14.09 7.27
CA ASP A 450 1.13 13.53 8.62
C ASP A 450 2.63 13.26 8.87
N ASP A 451 2.98 12.86 10.09
CA ASP A 451 4.35 12.49 10.45
C ASP A 451 4.91 11.36 9.57
N GLY A 452 4.03 10.42 9.16
CA GLY A 452 4.37 9.32 8.27
C GLY A 452 4.85 9.80 6.90
N LEU A 453 4.13 10.71 6.25
CA LEU A 453 4.55 11.30 4.98
C LEU A 453 5.86 12.08 5.14
N ILE A 454 6.01 12.87 6.21
CA ILE A 454 7.22 13.65 6.50
C ILE A 454 8.44 12.73 6.63
N GLU A 455 8.33 11.64 7.38
CA GLU A 455 9.42 10.66 7.55
C GLU A 455 9.79 10.02 6.21
N ARG A 456 8.80 9.67 5.37
CA ARG A 456 9.06 9.06 4.06
C ARG A 456 9.69 10.03 3.06
N LEU A 457 9.29 11.30 3.08
CA LEU A 457 9.92 12.35 2.27
C LEU A 457 11.40 12.53 2.67
N LYS A 458 11.71 12.54 3.97
CA LYS A 458 13.11 12.59 4.47
C LYS A 458 13.97 11.42 3.98
N HIS A 459 13.36 10.29 3.64
CA HIS A 459 14.05 9.08 3.19
C HIS A 459 13.92 8.78 1.69
N HIS A 460 13.35 9.70 0.89
CA HIS A 460 13.06 9.49 -0.54
C HIS A 460 12.27 8.19 -0.81
N GLN A 461 11.28 7.93 0.03
CA GLN A 461 10.45 6.72 -0.01
C GLN A 461 9.00 6.98 -0.40
N ALA A 462 8.59 8.25 -0.49
CA ALA A 462 7.29 8.61 -1.03
C ALA A 462 7.28 8.48 -2.56
N ALA A 463 6.11 8.28 -3.16
CA ALA A 463 5.97 8.15 -4.61
C ALA A 463 6.51 9.38 -5.36
N SER A 464 7.11 9.17 -6.54
CA SER A 464 7.66 10.26 -7.37
C SER A 464 6.63 11.31 -7.77
N GLN A 465 5.34 10.97 -7.74
CA GLN A 465 4.24 11.90 -8.02
C GLN A 465 4.20 13.07 -7.03
N PHE A 466 4.53 12.87 -5.74
CA PHE A 466 4.62 13.99 -4.79
C PHE A 466 5.73 14.95 -5.12
N GLU A 467 6.90 14.40 -5.49
CA GLU A 467 8.04 15.22 -5.90
C GLU A 467 7.66 16.05 -7.14
N LYS A 468 6.84 15.51 -8.05
CA LYS A 468 6.33 16.25 -9.21
C LYS A 468 5.39 17.39 -8.80
N ILE A 469 4.38 17.16 -7.96
CA ILE A 469 3.48 18.23 -7.48
C ILE A 469 4.31 19.36 -6.84
N GLN A 470 5.29 19.00 -6.01
CA GLN A 470 6.11 19.98 -5.30
C GLN A 470 7.10 20.71 -6.23
N ARG A 471 7.73 20.01 -7.17
CA ARG A 471 8.66 20.62 -8.16
C ARG A 471 7.94 21.50 -9.17
N ASN A 472 6.68 21.17 -9.50
CA ASN A 472 5.86 21.91 -10.44
C ASN A 472 4.97 22.95 -9.73
N SER A 473 5.49 23.65 -8.73
CA SER A 473 4.74 24.69 -7.99
C SER A 473 4.19 25.81 -8.88
N ASN A 474 4.77 26.01 -10.07
CA ASN A 474 4.30 26.99 -11.04
C ASN A 474 3.01 26.53 -11.77
N LEU A 475 2.70 25.22 -11.75
CA LEU A 475 1.52 24.64 -12.38
C LEU A 475 0.35 24.44 -11.41
N TYR A 476 0.63 24.51 -10.09
CA TYR A 476 -0.38 24.27 -9.06
C TYR A 476 -0.40 25.41 -8.04
N SER A 477 -1.58 26.00 -7.84
CA SER A 477 -1.78 26.88 -6.68
C SER A 477 -1.98 26.02 -5.45
N SER A 478 -1.13 26.19 -4.43
CA SER A 478 -1.23 25.47 -3.16
C SER A 478 -1.86 26.33 -2.07
N SER A 479 -2.86 25.82 -1.37
CA SER A 479 -3.44 26.46 -0.18
C SER A 479 -3.52 25.48 0.97
N LYS A 480 -3.06 25.90 2.15
CA LYS A 480 -3.27 25.11 3.38
C LYS A 480 -4.70 25.36 3.86
N ILE A 481 -5.52 24.31 3.87
CA ILE A 481 -6.95 24.44 4.18
C ILE A 481 -7.28 24.02 5.62
N ALA A 482 -6.43 23.23 6.26
CA ALA A 482 -6.58 22.88 7.68
C ALA A 482 -5.26 22.43 8.33
N THR A 483 -5.17 22.61 9.65
CA THR A 483 -4.12 22.05 10.50
C THR A 483 -4.75 21.51 11.79
N PHE A 484 -4.32 20.34 12.21
CA PHE A 484 -4.76 19.65 13.42
C PHE A 484 -3.53 19.31 14.24
N GLU A 485 -3.49 19.76 15.49
CA GLU A 485 -2.36 19.57 16.39
C GLU A 485 -2.83 19.36 17.83
N THR A 486 -2.01 18.67 18.61
CA THR A 486 -2.20 18.50 20.05
C THR A 486 -1.21 19.38 20.79
N ASN A 487 -1.58 19.89 21.98
CA ASN A 487 -0.80 20.85 22.77
C ASN A 487 0.61 20.36 23.24
N SER A 488 1.08 19.19 22.81
CA SER A 488 2.29 18.52 23.31
C SER A 488 3.27 18.21 22.17
N HIS A 489 4.19 19.15 21.89
CA HIS A 489 5.29 19.05 20.89
C HIS A 489 4.83 18.78 19.44
N ASP A 490 5.65 19.13 18.44
CA ASP A 490 5.33 19.04 17.00
C ASP A 490 4.97 17.62 16.46
N TYR A 491 4.96 16.60 17.33
CA TYR A 491 4.57 15.23 16.99
C TYR A 491 3.04 15.12 16.91
N ASN A 492 2.54 14.37 15.93
CA ASN A 492 1.13 14.21 15.57
C ASN A 492 0.47 15.43 14.92
N ARG A 493 1.23 16.38 14.36
CA ARG A 493 0.62 17.46 13.58
C ARG A 493 0.20 16.95 12.19
N VAL A 494 -1.06 17.17 11.84
CA VAL A 494 -1.61 16.85 10.52
C VAL A 494 -2.00 18.14 9.80
N SER A 495 -1.66 18.29 8.53
CA SER A 495 -2.05 19.46 7.73
C SER A 495 -2.59 19.04 6.38
N ALA A 496 -3.70 19.63 5.96
CA ALA A 496 -4.31 19.39 4.67
C ALA A 496 -4.02 20.55 3.72
N TYR A 497 -3.51 20.24 2.54
CA TYR A 497 -3.19 21.19 1.49
C TYR A 497 -4.01 20.86 0.24
N LEU A 498 -4.65 21.87 -0.33
CA LEU A 498 -5.31 21.77 -1.62
C LEU A 498 -4.38 22.35 -2.69
N TYR A 499 -4.04 21.53 -3.67
CA TYR A 499 -3.35 21.92 -4.88
C TYR A 499 -4.37 21.96 -6.01
N GLU A 500 -4.55 23.12 -6.63
CA GLU A 500 -5.40 23.28 -7.80
C GLU A 500 -4.52 23.61 -9.01
N SER A 501 -4.64 22.80 -10.07
CA SER A 501 -3.96 23.04 -11.33
C SER A 501 -4.39 24.40 -11.88
N ILE A 502 -3.41 25.23 -12.21
CA ILE A 502 -3.59 26.57 -12.80
C ILE A 502 -3.92 26.46 -14.30
N ALA A 503 -4.12 25.24 -14.84
CA ALA A 503 -4.58 25.01 -16.20
C ALA A 503 -5.86 25.80 -16.47
N SER A 504 -5.66 26.96 -17.11
CA SER A 504 -6.62 28.04 -17.21
C SER A 504 -7.84 27.56 -17.96
N THR A 505 -9.02 27.85 -17.41
CA THR A 505 -10.27 27.87 -18.17
C THR A 505 -10.04 28.64 -19.47
N ILE A 506 -10.41 28.05 -20.61
CA ILE A 506 -10.28 28.65 -21.94
C ILE A 506 -10.99 30.01 -21.91
N THR A 507 -10.24 31.08 -21.66
CA THR A 507 -10.69 32.46 -21.75
C THR A 507 -9.76 33.10 -22.78
N THR A 508 -10.29 33.22 -24.00
CA THR A 508 -9.54 33.56 -25.22
C THR A 508 -9.23 35.06 -25.29
N ASN A 509 -8.30 35.53 -24.46
CA ASN A 509 -7.60 36.78 -24.75
C ASN A 509 -6.45 36.47 -25.72
N PHE A 510 -6.38 37.19 -26.84
CA PHE A 510 -5.27 37.06 -27.80
C PHE A 510 -4.27 38.19 -27.57
N LYS A 511 -2.98 37.85 -27.58
CA LYS A 511 -1.87 38.80 -27.63
C LYS A 511 -1.32 38.88 -29.04
N THR A 512 -0.61 39.95 -29.35
CA THR A 512 0.07 40.12 -30.64
C THR A 512 1.57 39.92 -30.43
N TYR A 513 2.15 38.96 -31.14
CA TYR A 513 3.59 38.78 -31.24
C TYR A 513 4.12 39.55 -32.46
N LEU A 514 5.26 40.22 -32.27
CA LEU A 514 5.98 40.96 -33.29
C LEU A 514 7.45 40.55 -33.22
N ASN A 515 7.99 40.05 -34.33
CA ASN A 515 9.42 39.79 -34.47
C ASN A 515 10.00 40.80 -35.46
N SER A 516 10.71 41.80 -34.94
CA SER A 516 11.29 42.89 -35.74
C SER A 516 12.47 42.45 -36.61
N THR A 517 13.07 41.29 -36.34
CA THR A 517 14.20 40.76 -37.14
C THR A 517 13.71 40.24 -38.50
N TYR A 518 12.53 39.61 -38.50
CA TYR A 518 11.93 39.00 -39.69
C TYR A 518 10.69 39.72 -40.21
N ASP A 519 10.32 40.84 -39.57
CA ASP A 519 9.13 41.65 -39.86
C ASP A 519 7.81 40.84 -39.88
N ILE A 520 7.74 39.79 -39.05
CA ILE A 520 6.53 38.96 -38.92
C ILE A 520 5.66 39.41 -37.74
N LYS A 521 4.35 39.29 -37.92
CA LYS A 521 3.35 39.61 -36.90
C LYS A 521 2.25 38.56 -36.87
N ILE A 522 1.87 38.09 -35.68
CA ILE A 522 0.79 37.12 -35.50
C ILE A 522 0.06 37.36 -34.18
N GLN A 523 -1.23 37.03 -34.11
CA GLN A 523 -1.96 36.95 -32.85
C GLN A 523 -1.94 35.51 -32.33
N TYR A 524 -1.76 35.34 -31.02
CA TYR A 524 -1.73 34.03 -30.36
C TYR A 524 -2.48 34.09 -29.02
N PRO A 525 -2.98 32.96 -28.48
CA PRO A 525 -3.65 32.94 -27.18
C PRO A 525 -2.72 33.39 -26.05
N SER A 526 -3.21 34.25 -25.16
CA SER A 526 -2.38 34.89 -24.13
C SER A 526 -1.79 33.93 -23.09
N ASN A 527 -2.34 32.72 -23.00
CA ASN A 527 -1.94 31.65 -22.11
C ASN A 527 -1.01 30.61 -22.76
N TRP A 528 -0.67 30.77 -24.04
CA TRP A 528 0.33 29.92 -24.69
C TRP A 528 1.73 30.44 -24.36
N GLU A 529 2.65 29.52 -24.10
CA GLU A 529 4.06 29.82 -23.92
C GLU A 529 4.67 30.17 -25.27
N ILE A 530 5.66 31.06 -25.27
CA ILE A 530 6.38 31.43 -26.49
C ILE A 530 7.81 30.96 -26.31
N ASP A 531 8.27 30.07 -27.17
CA ASP A 531 9.69 29.79 -27.33
C ASP A 531 10.23 30.65 -28.48
N THR A 532 11.24 31.44 -28.16
CA THR A 532 11.96 32.28 -29.12
C THR A 532 13.38 31.77 -29.34
N TYR A 533 13.65 30.48 -29.13
CA TYR A 533 14.91 29.87 -29.49
C TYR A 533 15.15 30.06 -30.99
N GLN A 534 15.98 31.03 -31.34
CA GLN A 534 16.39 31.30 -32.70
C GLN A 534 17.51 30.32 -33.04
N GLY A 535 17.34 29.56 -34.13
CA GLY A 535 18.42 28.76 -34.72
C GLY A 535 19.68 29.61 -34.94
N SER A 536 20.84 28.97 -34.99
CA SER A 536 22.12 29.67 -35.15
C SER A 536 22.17 30.41 -36.49
N GLU A 537 22.66 31.66 -36.51
CA GLU A 537 22.88 32.40 -37.76
C GLU A 537 23.77 31.56 -38.72
N GLY A 538 23.20 31.12 -39.85
CA GLY A 538 23.90 30.32 -40.86
C GLY A 538 23.13 29.12 -41.42
N GLU A 539 21.97 28.75 -40.84
CA GLU A 539 21.10 27.68 -41.36
C GLU A 539 20.14 28.18 -42.45
N ASP A 540 19.82 27.31 -43.42
CA ASP A 540 18.90 27.62 -44.53
C ASP A 540 17.43 27.73 -44.06
N ILE A 541 17.10 27.13 -42.90
CA ILE A 541 15.79 27.22 -42.24
C ILE A 541 15.97 27.90 -40.89
N VAL A 542 15.14 28.91 -40.63
CA VAL A 542 15.12 29.68 -39.38
C VAL A 542 13.82 29.41 -38.64
N TYR A 543 13.93 28.90 -37.41
CA TYR A 543 12.81 28.83 -36.46
C TYR A 543 12.57 30.23 -35.88
N ALA A 544 11.50 30.90 -36.34
CA ALA A 544 11.24 32.29 -36.00
C ALA A 544 10.55 32.45 -34.64
N VAL A 545 9.62 31.54 -34.31
CA VAL A 545 8.91 31.46 -33.02
C VAL A 545 8.10 30.16 -32.93
N ASP A 546 8.01 29.59 -31.73
CA ASP A 546 7.07 28.52 -31.39
C ASP A 546 6.07 28.99 -30.33
N PHE A 547 4.82 28.57 -30.46
CA PHE A 547 3.76 28.80 -29.48
C PHE A 547 3.26 27.47 -28.95
N ASP A 548 3.42 27.23 -27.65
CA ASP A 548 3.01 26.00 -27.00
C ASP A 548 1.74 26.20 -26.17
N SER A 549 0.74 25.35 -26.40
CA SER A 549 -0.45 25.32 -25.58
C SER A 549 -0.12 24.82 -24.16
N PRO A 550 -0.90 25.23 -23.14
CA PRO A 550 -0.75 24.67 -21.81
C PRO A 550 -1.00 23.16 -21.81
N TYR A 551 -0.14 22.42 -21.14
CA TYR A 551 -0.35 21.01 -20.85
C TYR A 551 -1.74 20.79 -20.23
N GLU A 552 -2.47 19.81 -20.75
CA GLU A 552 -3.83 19.53 -20.32
C GLU A 552 -3.89 18.90 -18.93
N ASN A 553 -2.90 18.07 -18.61
CA ASN A 553 -2.73 17.32 -17.36
C ASN A 553 -1.35 16.67 -17.32
N ASP A 554 -1.01 16.00 -16.21
CA ASP A 554 0.29 15.35 -16.00
C ASP A 554 0.54 14.11 -16.90
N SER A 555 -0.48 13.65 -17.63
CA SER A 555 -0.35 12.59 -18.65
C SER A 555 -0.15 13.15 -20.06
N ASP A 556 -0.23 14.47 -20.23
CA ASP A 556 -0.01 15.15 -21.50
C ASP A 556 1.49 15.24 -21.79
N ARG A 557 1.95 14.45 -22.76
CA ARG A 557 3.38 14.28 -23.07
C ARG A 557 3.87 15.17 -24.21
N PHE A 558 2.93 15.79 -24.93
CA PHE A 558 3.18 16.62 -26.09
C PHE A 558 2.19 17.79 -26.04
N PRO A 559 2.65 19.02 -25.71
CA PRO A 559 1.76 20.17 -25.80
C PRO A 559 1.43 20.42 -27.28
N ASP A 560 0.18 20.76 -27.58
CA ASP A 560 -0.18 21.17 -28.93
C ASP A 560 0.57 22.49 -29.23
N SER A 561 1.24 22.57 -30.40
CA SER A 561 2.16 23.66 -30.69
C SER A 561 1.95 24.25 -32.09
N VAL A 562 2.30 25.52 -32.25
CA VAL A 562 2.35 26.21 -33.55
C VAL A 562 3.74 26.77 -33.75
N SER A 563 4.44 26.30 -34.77
CA SER A 563 5.73 26.81 -35.19
C SER A 563 5.59 27.77 -36.37
N ILE A 564 6.49 28.75 -36.43
CA ILE A 564 6.67 29.60 -37.61
C ILE A 564 8.13 29.51 -38.05
N GLU A 565 8.31 29.08 -39.28
CA GLU A 565 9.63 28.88 -39.88
C GLU A 565 9.80 29.72 -41.15
N ILE A 566 11.05 30.09 -41.42
CA ILE A 566 11.45 30.89 -42.58
C ILE A 566 12.61 30.18 -43.26
N GLU A 567 12.39 29.71 -44.48
CA GLU A 567 13.42 29.06 -45.30
C GLU A 567 13.94 30.02 -46.37
N LYS A 568 15.26 30.08 -46.53
CA LYS A 568 15.91 30.80 -47.63
C LYS A 568 16.05 29.88 -48.84
N LEU A 569 15.41 30.25 -49.95
CA LEU A 569 15.39 29.45 -51.16
C LEU A 569 16.67 29.66 -51.98
N SER A 570 17.32 28.57 -52.39
CA SER A 570 18.51 28.61 -53.23
C SER A 570 18.21 29.02 -54.68
N THR A 571 16.97 28.82 -55.14
CA THR A 571 16.50 29.16 -56.49
C THR A 571 15.58 30.37 -56.49
N LYS A 572 15.93 31.42 -57.25
CA LYS A 572 15.02 32.54 -57.53
C LYS A 572 13.88 32.05 -58.44
N ASN A 573 12.64 32.39 -58.08
CA ASN A 573 11.39 32.01 -58.78
C ASN A 573 10.98 30.53 -58.64
N MET A 574 11.14 29.94 -57.44
CA MET A 574 10.59 28.61 -57.13
C MET A 574 9.07 28.60 -57.34
N GLU A 575 8.55 27.62 -58.10
CA GLU A 575 7.11 27.42 -58.27
C GLU A 575 6.50 26.77 -57.02
N LEU A 576 5.33 27.25 -56.59
CA LEU A 576 4.68 26.82 -55.34
C LEU A 576 4.37 25.31 -55.31
N ASP A 577 3.89 24.73 -56.43
CA ASP A 577 3.62 23.29 -56.54
C ASP A 577 4.90 22.46 -56.40
N LYS A 578 5.99 22.89 -57.05
CA LYS A 578 7.29 22.23 -56.96
C LYS A 578 7.89 22.33 -55.57
N TYR A 579 7.64 23.44 -54.87
CA TYR A 579 8.11 23.64 -53.51
C TYR A 579 7.37 22.74 -52.52
N ALA A 580 6.05 22.65 -52.63
CA ALA A 580 5.24 21.72 -51.85
C ALA A 580 5.70 20.26 -52.09
N GLU A 581 5.99 19.88 -53.33
CA GLU A 581 6.52 18.55 -53.66
C GLU A 581 7.91 18.32 -53.03
N SER A 582 8.79 19.31 -53.04
CA SER A 582 10.11 19.18 -52.38
C SER A 582 10.00 18.99 -50.86
N ILE A 583 9.08 19.68 -50.19
CA ILE A 583 8.85 19.51 -48.75
C ILE A 583 8.32 18.10 -48.45
N ILE A 584 7.34 17.64 -49.23
CA ILE A 584 6.77 16.29 -49.06
C ILE A 584 7.86 15.22 -49.21
N ASN A 585 8.76 15.38 -50.18
CA ASN A 585 9.87 14.45 -50.39
C ASN A 585 10.87 14.51 -49.24
N TYR A 586 11.24 15.71 -48.78
CA TYR A 586 12.11 15.90 -47.62
C TYR A 586 11.55 15.23 -46.36
N TYR A 587 10.25 15.42 -46.06
CA TYR A 587 9.61 14.78 -44.91
C TYR A 587 9.55 13.27 -45.02
N ARG A 588 9.30 12.74 -46.23
CA ARG A 588 9.30 11.29 -46.48
C ARG A 588 10.66 10.65 -46.25
N GLU A 589 11.74 11.36 -46.56
CA GLU A 589 13.11 10.91 -46.33
C GLU A 589 13.55 11.07 -44.87
N SER A 590 13.12 12.15 -44.21
CA SER A 590 13.57 12.52 -42.86
C SER A 590 12.80 11.82 -41.74
N PHE A 591 11.54 11.44 -41.97
CA PHE A 591 10.67 10.87 -40.95
C PHE A 591 10.14 9.48 -41.38
N PRO A 592 10.65 8.38 -40.79
CA PRO A 592 10.28 7.01 -41.19
C PRO A 592 8.77 6.69 -41.11
N SER A 593 8.03 7.41 -40.27
CA SER A 593 6.60 7.23 -40.04
C SER A 593 5.73 8.32 -40.68
N PHE A 594 6.28 9.12 -41.60
CA PHE A 594 5.53 10.16 -42.31
C PHE A 594 4.46 9.56 -43.22
N ASN A 595 3.24 10.07 -43.09
CA ASN A 595 2.14 9.73 -43.96
C ASN A 595 1.35 10.99 -44.34
N LEU A 596 1.39 11.34 -45.62
CA LEU A 596 0.66 12.47 -46.19
C LEU A 596 -0.84 12.16 -46.25
N ILE A 597 -1.67 13.07 -45.75
CA ILE A 597 -3.14 12.98 -45.79
C ILE A 597 -3.69 13.88 -46.89
N GLU A 598 -3.22 15.12 -46.98
CA GLU A 598 -3.71 16.11 -47.94
C GLU A 598 -2.58 17.05 -48.37
N SER A 599 -2.60 17.45 -49.65
CA SER A 599 -1.75 18.51 -50.21
C SER A 599 -2.54 19.31 -51.26
N ASN A 600 -2.45 20.64 -51.21
CA ASN A 600 -3.04 21.53 -52.21
C ASN A 600 -2.27 22.86 -52.31
N THR A 601 -2.49 23.62 -53.39
CA THR A 601 -1.92 24.95 -53.63
C THR A 601 -2.99 26.02 -53.89
N ASN A 602 -4.21 25.74 -53.44
CA ASN A 602 -5.39 26.60 -53.66
C ASN A 602 -5.66 27.54 -52.46
N SER A 603 -4.69 27.68 -51.56
CA SER A 603 -4.83 28.45 -50.33
C SER A 603 -4.14 29.82 -50.44
N THR A 604 -4.33 30.66 -49.43
CA THR A 604 -3.62 31.94 -49.30
C THR A 604 -3.08 32.12 -47.89
N LEU A 605 -1.86 32.64 -47.75
CA LEU A 605 -1.25 33.01 -46.47
C LEU A 605 -0.78 34.47 -46.55
N ALA A 606 -1.24 35.31 -45.62
CA ALA A 606 -0.93 36.75 -45.60
C ALA A 606 -1.18 37.50 -46.93
N GLY A 607 -2.08 37.00 -47.79
CA GLY A 607 -2.44 37.59 -49.09
C GLY A 607 -1.65 37.04 -50.29
N TYR A 608 -0.69 36.13 -50.08
CA TYR A 608 0.06 35.46 -51.15
C TYR A 608 -0.51 34.05 -51.42
N PRO A 609 -0.41 33.51 -52.65
CA PRO A 609 -0.70 32.12 -52.94
C PRO A 609 0.10 31.20 -52.01
N ALA A 610 -0.57 30.20 -51.43
CA ALA A 610 0.01 29.32 -50.43
C ALA A 610 -0.32 27.86 -50.68
N TYR A 611 0.63 26.99 -50.34
CA TYR A 611 0.40 25.56 -50.27
C TYR A 611 -0.13 25.19 -48.88
N GLY A 612 -0.88 24.09 -48.80
CA GLY A 612 -1.34 23.50 -47.55
C GLY A 612 -1.03 22.01 -47.53
N LEU A 613 -0.50 21.52 -46.41
CA LEU A 613 -0.23 20.11 -46.15
C LEU A 613 -0.94 19.67 -44.88
N THR A 614 -1.45 18.44 -44.87
CA THR A 614 -1.86 17.74 -43.65
C THR A 614 -1.24 16.34 -43.67
N TYR A 615 -0.60 15.95 -42.58
CA TYR A 615 0.10 14.67 -42.50
C TYR A 615 0.13 14.14 -41.07
N THR A 616 0.53 12.89 -40.92
CA THR A 616 0.80 12.25 -39.63
C THR A 616 2.25 11.79 -39.53
N THR A 617 2.79 11.79 -38.33
CA THR A 617 4.12 11.27 -37.99
C THR A 617 4.10 10.63 -36.60
N VAL A 618 5.18 9.95 -36.23
CA VAL A 618 5.36 9.36 -34.90
C VAL A 618 6.45 10.10 -34.15
N TYR A 619 6.14 10.53 -32.94
CA TYR A 619 7.09 11.12 -32.01
C TYR A 619 7.47 10.09 -30.94
N SER A 620 8.76 9.78 -30.82
CA SER A 620 9.30 8.80 -29.87
C SER A 620 10.25 9.48 -28.88
N ARG A 621 10.03 9.29 -27.58
CA ARG A 621 10.94 9.75 -26.51
C ARG A 621 11.55 8.54 -25.79
N PHE A 622 12.86 8.58 -25.51
CA PHE A 622 13.56 7.46 -24.87
C PHE A 622 12.89 7.04 -23.55
N GLY A 623 12.44 5.78 -23.48
CA GLY A 623 11.78 5.22 -22.30
C GLY A 623 10.26 5.44 -22.20
N GLU A 624 9.63 5.98 -23.25
CA GLU A 624 8.19 6.21 -23.34
C GLU A 624 7.57 5.54 -24.58
N ASN A 625 6.24 5.38 -24.58
CA ASN A 625 5.51 4.88 -25.75
C ASN A 625 5.45 5.94 -26.86
N ASP A 626 5.45 5.47 -28.10
CA ASP A 626 5.29 6.29 -29.31
C ASP A 626 3.96 7.08 -29.31
N ILE A 627 4.02 8.34 -29.75
CA ILE A 627 2.88 9.24 -29.86
C ILE A 627 2.60 9.52 -31.33
N ASN A 628 1.36 9.29 -31.77
CA ASN A 628 0.92 9.64 -33.12
C ASN A 628 0.59 11.14 -33.17
N ILE A 629 1.37 11.89 -33.95
CA ILE A 629 1.19 13.32 -34.16
C ILE A 629 0.49 13.54 -35.50
N LYS A 630 -0.47 14.46 -35.52
CA LYS A 630 -1.09 14.98 -36.72
C LYS A 630 -0.71 16.45 -36.88
N ALA A 631 -0.23 16.82 -38.06
CA ALA A 631 0.26 18.15 -38.36
C ALA A 631 -0.53 18.81 -39.49
N ARG A 632 -0.66 20.14 -39.44
CA ARG A 632 -1.16 20.98 -40.53
C ARG A 632 -0.19 22.11 -40.79
N GLU A 633 0.30 22.18 -42.01
CA GLU A 633 1.24 23.19 -42.47
C GLU A 633 0.59 24.05 -43.55
N ILE A 634 0.85 25.36 -43.52
CA ILE A 634 0.49 26.28 -44.59
C ILE A 634 1.67 27.21 -44.85
N GLY A 635 2.06 27.38 -46.12
CA GLY A 635 3.23 28.18 -46.47
C GLY A 635 3.12 28.95 -47.77
N ALA A 636 3.80 30.09 -47.86
CA ALA A 636 3.86 30.96 -49.02
C ALA A 636 5.29 31.40 -49.34
N ILE A 637 5.55 31.63 -50.63
CA ILE A 637 6.86 32.09 -51.14
C ILE A 637 6.78 33.59 -51.42
N VAL A 638 7.69 34.36 -50.82
CA VAL A 638 7.81 35.80 -51.03
C VAL A 638 9.28 36.13 -51.32
N GLY A 639 9.57 36.54 -52.56
CA GLY A 639 10.93 36.84 -52.99
C GLY A 639 11.81 35.57 -53.05
N ASP A 640 12.87 35.54 -52.23
CA ASP A 640 13.80 34.43 -52.07
C ASP A 640 13.58 33.65 -50.76
N LYS A 641 12.42 33.81 -50.12
CA LYS A 641 12.08 33.15 -48.85
C LYS A 641 10.74 32.44 -48.91
N ALA A 642 10.64 31.32 -48.21
CA ALA A 642 9.39 30.66 -47.89
C ALA A 642 9.06 30.89 -46.41
N TYR A 643 7.81 31.25 -46.13
CA TYR A 643 7.28 31.41 -44.78
C TYR A 643 6.20 30.37 -44.59
N TYR A 644 6.29 29.57 -43.53
CA TYR A 644 5.27 28.57 -43.23
C TYR A 644 4.95 28.52 -41.73
N ILE A 645 3.73 28.08 -41.46
CA ILE A 645 3.19 27.90 -40.11
C ILE A 645 2.79 26.43 -39.99
N THR A 646 3.29 25.76 -38.96
CA THR A 646 2.95 24.35 -38.72
C THR A 646 2.27 24.18 -37.37
N TYR A 647 1.07 23.59 -37.37
CA TYR A 647 0.36 23.17 -36.17
C TYR A 647 0.60 21.69 -35.92
N TYR A 648 1.12 21.34 -34.75
CA TYR A 648 1.30 19.97 -34.29
C TYR A 648 0.38 19.66 -33.12
N ALA A 649 -0.24 18.47 -33.14
CA ALA A 649 -1.03 17.97 -32.03
C ALA A 649 -1.07 16.44 -32.00
N GLU A 650 -1.36 15.86 -30.85
CA GLU A 650 -1.69 14.43 -30.76
C GLU A 650 -2.90 14.14 -31.65
N ALA A 651 -2.84 13.08 -32.46
CA ALA A 651 -3.85 12.79 -33.48
C ALA A 651 -5.28 12.65 -32.91
N THR A 652 -5.39 12.17 -31.67
CA THR A 652 -6.65 12.02 -30.92
C THR A 652 -7.25 13.36 -30.46
N LYS A 653 -6.42 14.39 -30.28
CA LYS A 653 -6.78 15.71 -29.75
C LYS A 653 -6.73 16.83 -30.80
N TYR A 654 -6.21 16.53 -31.98
CA TYR A 654 -5.98 17.46 -33.10
C TYR A 654 -7.12 18.48 -33.36
N HIS A 655 -8.37 18.09 -33.16
CA HIS A 655 -9.51 18.97 -33.42
C HIS A 655 -9.71 20.09 -32.37
N LYS A 656 -9.09 19.98 -31.20
CA LYS A 656 -9.32 20.84 -30.03
C LYS A 656 -9.00 22.32 -30.30
N TYR A 657 -7.85 22.61 -30.92
CA TYR A 657 -7.41 23.98 -31.15
C TYR A 657 -7.61 24.50 -32.57
N LEU A 658 -8.16 23.71 -33.51
CA LEU A 658 -8.32 24.13 -34.91
C LEU A 658 -8.94 25.52 -35.11
N PRO A 659 -10.01 25.92 -34.38
CA PRO A 659 -10.56 27.28 -34.53
C PRO A 659 -9.60 28.38 -34.07
N ILE A 660 -8.81 28.10 -33.04
CA ILE A 660 -7.77 29.01 -32.53
C ILE A 660 -6.63 29.10 -33.53
N ILE A 661 -6.15 27.96 -34.05
CA ILE A 661 -5.08 27.91 -35.05
C ILE A 661 -5.48 28.66 -36.32
N GLN A 662 -6.72 28.47 -36.80
CA GLN A 662 -7.19 29.20 -37.98
C GLN A 662 -7.16 30.72 -37.74
N LYS A 663 -7.55 31.18 -36.55
CA LYS A 663 -7.45 32.60 -36.18
C LYS A 663 -6.00 33.10 -36.10
N MET A 664 -5.06 32.27 -35.66
CA MET A 664 -3.62 32.59 -35.69
C MET A 664 -3.15 32.78 -37.13
N ILE A 665 -3.44 31.81 -38.02
CA ILE A 665 -3.11 31.85 -39.46
C ILE A 665 -3.70 33.11 -40.12
N ASP A 666 -4.98 33.41 -39.87
CA ASP A 666 -5.67 34.57 -40.47
C ASP A 666 -5.08 35.91 -39.99
N SER A 667 -4.47 35.93 -38.81
CA SER A 667 -3.84 37.12 -38.23
C SER A 667 -2.39 37.34 -38.67
N PHE A 668 -1.78 36.34 -39.32
CA PHE A 668 -0.38 36.36 -39.71
C PHE A 668 -0.11 37.39 -40.80
N LYS A 669 0.99 38.15 -40.64
CA LYS A 669 1.48 39.13 -41.60
C LYS A 669 2.99 38.99 -41.78
N ILE A 670 3.41 39.14 -43.02
CA ILE A 670 4.79 39.10 -43.50
C ILE A 670 5.10 40.38 -44.29
N PRO A 671 6.38 40.72 -44.53
CA PRO A 671 6.73 41.88 -45.35
C PRO A 671 6.05 41.85 -46.73
N LYS A 672 5.71 43.04 -47.25
CA LYS A 672 5.08 43.20 -48.57
C LYS A 672 6.09 43.15 -49.71
#